data_AF-A0A8S2W326-F1
#
_entry.id   AF-A0A8S2W326-F1
#
_cell.length_a   1.000
_cell.length_b   1.000
_cell.length_c   1.000
_cell.angle_alpha   90.00
_cell.angle_beta   90.00
_cell.angle_gamma   90.00
#
_symmetry.space_group_name_H-M   'P 1'
#
loop_
_entity.id
_entity.type
_entity.pdbx_description
1 polymer ?
#
loop_
_entity_poly.entity_id
_entity_poly.type
_entity_poly.pdbx_seq_one_letter_code
_entity_poly.pdbx_strand_id
1 'polypeptide(L)'
;MTEKFYTVWLDLVYKHAPLKTKTGIHLSLCKIDPNLVTFRNMDMCINYIKNLDENDDKVILIISTSTTSHFLKAFLQRIEQLSHVSTVYVLYLNQYNFTWAVTLLAIKVLLTVHTLLSSDIWYRPMEKQYPWRTNGDYTAWWRAQYENYSADTIADQISETSPIVPCRIYTNLELLCAHLCRLPPYLKRKRRACIGHMNISILSQTCTDDLSILLNATAINQLLFAKSTTDVIRRQEAEFMYALLSRDILIDIKSTEEEIIKYFREKCAGSDADLNVVDEFEEYYDAINAIFWYTRDTFLYRLLNKALREQDIDTLYSLRYFIKDLHLKIRERHNTQKQQLVLATTCVADYAKTATDASNERIVRVYRGQLMETAEFNRKIRYNANGFFSVSSFFSTTIHENLAREIYAGNRSNSNITAAEQSILFQIDINQQVNKFPYANISTESAFDDTEGEILFTMGSVFRILSVHLNQEDGYWNVVLRLTDEEDKELRILSEFIKLDIVKPNPLESLATLLIRMGSNKEAERYNRILLSDQTFICDSVNLATVFNNLGFICQAMSQHEKAIEYFEKMLEIKLECSPETENFAAIAYNNLGSIYNDRGKYDEACRYYTKAIETELNTTNPNQRAIANYYSNIGNLFNVQKRYTEAIEMFERSVEIRLKVLPANHPDMGTSLINISQVFNALGQYQKAIDYLKSAFQNYFTSLPSNHASLPIVYNNLGQLYNRQGKFKEALEMYEKSLEIQLKVFPPNHPDIAWTYNNIGANYDGYSDPTKAVEYFDKALEIELSSLPSNHPNIAATY
;
A
#
# COMPACT_ATOMS: atom_id res chain seq x y z
N MET A 1 7.17 26.62 -13.89
CA MET A 1 6.90 26.79 -15.34
C MET A 1 5.78 25.85 -15.82
N THR A 2 5.75 24.61 -15.34
CA THR A 2 4.75 23.56 -15.65
C THR A 2 3.32 23.87 -15.19
N GLU A 3 3.13 24.49 -14.03
CA GLU A 3 1.78 24.80 -13.50
C GLU A 3 1.06 25.90 -14.30
N LYS A 4 1.78 26.98 -14.65
CA LYS A 4 1.25 28.04 -15.55
C LYS A 4 0.95 27.51 -16.96
N PHE A 5 1.75 26.57 -17.47
CA PHE A 5 1.56 25.94 -18.79
C PHE A 5 0.25 25.16 -18.89
N TYR A 6 -0.12 24.43 -17.83
CA TYR A 6 -1.37 23.66 -17.76
C TYR A 6 -2.60 24.57 -17.68
N THR A 7 -2.47 25.71 -17.00
CA THR A 7 -3.55 26.68 -16.80
C THR A 7 -3.89 27.41 -18.11
N VAL A 8 -2.87 27.83 -18.87
CA VAL A 8 -3.03 28.45 -20.20
C VAL A 8 -3.60 27.45 -21.23
N TRP A 9 -3.20 26.17 -21.14
CA TRP A 9 -3.72 25.09 -22.00
C TRP A 9 -5.22 24.83 -21.81
N LEU A 10 -5.67 24.72 -20.56
CA LEU A 10 -7.10 24.53 -20.25
C LEU A 10 -7.94 25.70 -20.76
N ASP A 11 -7.47 26.94 -20.60
CA ASP A 11 -8.25 28.12 -20.98
C ASP A 11 -8.36 28.27 -22.52
N LEU A 12 -7.32 27.90 -23.29
CA LEU A 12 -7.29 27.96 -24.76
C LEU A 12 -8.09 26.85 -25.44
N VAL A 13 -8.01 25.61 -24.94
CA VAL A 13 -8.76 24.46 -25.50
C VAL A 13 -10.26 24.63 -25.28
N TYR A 14 -10.66 25.26 -24.17
CA TYR A 14 -12.07 25.53 -23.87
C TYR A 14 -12.62 26.81 -24.52
N LYS A 15 -11.84 27.89 -24.65
CA LYS A 15 -12.35 29.16 -25.23
C LYS A 15 -12.34 29.23 -26.76
N HIS A 16 -11.44 28.53 -27.45
CA HIS A 16 -11.18 28.78 -28.88
C HIS A 16 -11.16 27.54 -29.79
N ALA A 17 -11.86 26.46 -29.44
CA ALA A 17 -12.16 25.39 -30.38
C ALA A 17 -12.79 25.99 -31.66
N PRO A 18 -12.11 25.99 -32.82
CA PRO A 18 -12.61 26.72 -33.97
C PRO A 18 -13.87 26.01 -34.50
N LEU A 19 -14.97 26.76 -34.51
CA LEU A 19 -16.15 26.47 -35.30
C LEU A 19 -15.72 26.16 -36.74
N LYS A 20 -16.17 25.02 -37.25
CA LYS A 20 -15.97 24.55 -38.63
C LYS A 20 -15.97 25.70 -39.65
N THR A 21 -14.89 25.84 -40.41
CA THR A 21 -14.97 26.40 -41.76
C THR A 21 -14.11 25.60 -42.73
N LYS A 22 -14.67 25.37 -43.92
CA LYS A 22 -14.00 24.72 -45.04
C LYS A 22 -12.81 25.60 -45.46
N THR A 23 -11.63 24.99 -45.58
CA THR A 23 -10.36 25.52 -46.10
C THR A 23 -9.74 26.69 -45.31
N GLY A 24 -8.71 26.42 -44.50
CA GLY A 24 -7.86 27.47 -43.92
C GLY A 24 -6.83 26.95 -42.92
N ILE A 25 -5.56 27.30 -43.12
CA ILE A 25 -4.47 27.08 -42.16
C ILE A 25 -4.56 28.16 -41.07
N HIS A 26 -4.55 27.76 -39.80
CA HIS A 26 -4.59 28.70 -38.67
C HIS A 26 -3.30 28.60 -37.85
N LEU A 27 -2.56 29.69 -37.78
CA LEU A 27 -1.33 29.82 -36.98
C LEU A 27 -1.60 30.78 -35.83
N SER A 28 -1.24 30.42 -34.61
CA SER A 28 -1.38 31.31 -33.45
C SER A 28 -0.06 31.38 -32.70
N LEU A 29 0.35 32.59 -32.31
CA LEU A 29 1.58 32.85 -31.57
C LEU A 29 1.24 33.37 -30.17
N CYS A 30 1.92 32.84 -29.16
CA CYS A 30 1.80 33.31 -27.79
C CYS A 30 3.21 33.62 -27.25
N LYS A 31 3.39 34.83 -26.73
CA LYS A 31 4.52 35.13 -25.83
C LYS A 31 4.21 34.54 -24.46
N ILE A 32 5.25 34.34 -23.65
CA ILE A 32 5.13 33.64 -22.35
C ILE A 32 4.19 34.35 -21.33
N ASP A 33 3.66 35.57 -21.61
CA ASP A 33 2.22 35.99 -21.67
C ASP A 33 2.14 37.55 -21.82
N PRO A 34 1.09 38.25 -22.36
CA PRO A 34 -0.34 37.90 -22.23
C PRO A 34 -1.28 38.30 -23.39
N ASN A 35 -1.06 37.91 -24.67
CA ASN A 35 -2.11 37.99 -25.70
C ASN A 35 -1.82 37.04 -26.89
N LEU A 36 -2.83 36.28 -27.33
CA LEU A 36 -2.76 35.39 -28.49
C LEU A 36 -2.88 36.19 -29.79
N VAL A 37 -1.92 36.03 -30.71
CA VAL A 37 -1.98 36.65 -32.05
C VAL A 37 -2.17 35.57 -33.11
N THR A 38 -3.28 35.63 -33.84
CA THR A 38 -3.62 34.67 -34.90
C THR A 38 -3.27 35.19 -36.28
N PHE A 39 -2.62 34.36 -37.10
CA PHE A 39 -2.22 34.64 -38.48
C PHE A 39 -2.90 33.67 -39.44
N ARG A 40 -3.22 34.18 -40.64
CA ARG A 40 -3.87 33.41 -41.70
C ARG A 40 -2.88 32.70 -42.63
N ASN A 41 -1.59 33.07 -42.61
CA ASN A 41 -0.54 32.43 -43.40
C ASN A 41 0.83 32.55 -42.72
N MET A 42 1.81 31.79 -43.25
CA MET A 42 3.14 31.64 -42.67
C MET A 42 3.99 32.91 -42.77
N ASP A 43 3.96 33.62 -43.90
CA ASP A 43 4.82 34.79 -44.12
C ASP A 43 4.47 35.94 -43.16
N MET A 44 3.19 36.10 -42.82
CA MET A 44 2.76 37.06 -41.80
C MET A 44 3.26 36.70 -40.40
N CYS A 45 3.23 35.41 -40.05
CA CYS A 45 3.73 34.94 -38.76
C CYS A 45 5.26 35.12 -38.65
N ILE A 46 6.01 34.76 -39.70
CA ILE A 46 7.47 34.92 -39.74
C ILE A 46 7.87 36.40 -39.67
N ASN A 47 7.21 37.28 -40.42
CA ASN A 47 7.50 38.73 -40.35
C ASN A 47 7.15 39.33 -38.99
N TYR A 48 6.14 38.81 -38.30
CA TYR A 48 5.84 39.24 -36.94
C TYR A 48 6.95 38.80 -35.96
N ILE A 49 7.42 37.55 -36.05
CA ILE A 49 8.52 37.03 -35.21
C ILE A 49 9.83 37.80 -35.48
N LYS A 50 10.09 38.20 -36.73
CA LYS A 50 11.25 39.03 -37.11
C LYS A 50 11.30 40.38 -36.40
N ASN A 51 10.15 40.96 -36.06
CA ASN A 51 10.05 42.29 -35.48
C ASN A 51 9.78 42.27 -33.95
N LEU A 52 9.95 41.11 -33.30
CA LEU A 52 9.89 41.01 -31.83
C LEU A 52 11.15 41.63 -31.21
N ASP A 53 10.99 42.32 -30.07
CA ASP A 53 12.12 42.91 -29.32
C ASP A 53 13.13 41.84 -28.87
N GLU A 54 14.41 42.23 -28.74
CA GLU A 54 15.51 41.31 -28.38
C GLU A 54 15.34 40.64 -27.00
N ASN A 55 14.48 41.17 -26.13
CA ASN A 55 14.17 40.57 -24.82
C ASN A 55 13.16 39.41 -24.90
N ASP A 56 12.61 39.13 -26.08
CA ASP A 56 11.60 38.10 -26.29
C ASP A 56 12.19 36.84 -26.95
N ASP A 57 13.18 36.27 -26.29
CA ASP A 57 13.99 35.18 -26.80
C ASP A 57 13.25 33.82 -26.88
N LYS A 58 12.04 33.72 -26.29
CA LYS A 58 11.24 32.49 -26.24
C LYS A 58 9.82 32.69 -26.71
N VAL A 59 9.42 31.89 -27.70
CA VAL A 59 8.12 32.02 -28.37
C VAL A 59 7.41 30.67 -28.44
N ILE A 60 6.09 30.65 -28.22
CA ILE A 60 5.25 29.45 -28.39
C ILE A 60 4.38 29.64 -29.63
N LEU A 61 4.41 28.65 -30.52
CA LEU A 61 3.73 28.68 -31.81
C LEU A 61 2.80 27.47 -31.93
N ILE A 62 1.51 27.76 -32.13
CA ILE A 62 0.46 26.76 -32.27
C ILE A 62 0.03 26.72 -33.73
N ILE A 63 0.13 25.56 -34.35
CA ILE A 63 -0.17 25.33 -35.77
C ILE A 63 -1.34 24.36 -35.86
N SER A 64 -2.46 24.81 -36.43
CA SER A 64 -3.59 23.96 -36.80
C SER A 64 -3.68 23.90 -38.33
N THR A 65 -3.34 22.75 -38.93
CA THR A 65 -3.50 22.54 -40.38
C THR A 65 -4.20 21.23 -40.70
N SER A 66 -4.81 21.18 -41.88
CA SER A 66 -5.35 19.97 -42.49
C SER A 66 -4.42 19.38 -43.57
N THR A 67 -3.13 19.75 -43.60
CA THR A 67 -2.19 19.41 -44.68
C THR A 67 -0.89 18.79 -44.15
N THR A 68 -0.23 17.96 -44.98
CA THR A 68 0.83 16.99 -44.66
C THR A 68 2.17 17.57 -44.14
N SER A 69 2.99 16.68 -43.54
CA SER A 69 4.27 16.95 -42.86
C SER A 69 5.31 17.77 -43.64
N HIS A 70 5.26 17.79 -44.97
CA HIS A 70 6.14 18.60 -45.80
C HIS A 70 5.98 20.11 -45.55
N PHE A 71 4.76 20.55 -45.24
CA PHE A 71 4.45 21.96 -44.98
C PHE A 71 5.08 22.45 -43.67
N LEU A 72 5.02 21.62 -42.62
CA LEU A 72 5.66 21.90 -41.34
C LEU A 72 7.18 21.97 -41.47
N LYS A 73 7.78 21.06 -42.27
CA LYS A 73 9.23 21.02 -42.50
C LYS A 73 9.75 22.31 -43.15
N ALA A 74 9.07 22.82 -44.17
CA ALA A 74 9.43 24.07 -44.84
C ALA A 74 9.27 25.30 -43.95
N PHE A 75 8.27 25.30 -43.06
CA PHE A 75 8.04 26.39 -42.10
C PHE A 75 9.12 26.46 -41.02
N LEU A 76 9.46 25.30 -40.42
CA LEU A 76 10.48 25.20 -39.38
C LEU A 76 11.85 25.64 -39.89
N GLN A 77 12.24 25.26 -41.11
CA GLN A 77 13.49 25.71 -41.74
C GLN A 77 13.59 27.24 -41.90
N ARG A 78 12.46 27.95 -42.08
CA ARG A 78 12.45 29.41 -42.23
C ARG A 78 12.49 30.13 -40.87
N ILE A 79 11.97 29.50 -39.81
CA ILE A 79 12.08 30.01 -38.43
C ILE A 79 13.51 29.84 -37.91
N GLU A 80 14.16 28.73 -38.23
CA GLU A 80 15.54 28.44 -37.82
C GLU A 80 16.56 29.47 -38.34
N GLN A 81 16.22 30.21 -39.41
CA GLN A 81 17.04 31.30 -39.95
C GLN A 81 16.91 32.64 -39.19
N LEU A 82 16.07 32.72 -38.14
CA LEU A 82 15.88 33.91 -37.33
C LEU A 82 16.84 33.89 -36.13
N SER A 83 17.86 34.76 -36.15
CA SER A 83 19.00 34.69 -35.22
C SER A 83 18.74 35.24 -33.81
N HIS A 84 17.66 35.99 -33.59
CA HIS A 84 17.36 36.68 -32.33
C HIS A 84 16.39 35.95 -31.40
N VAL A 85 15.83 34.79 -31.80
CA VAL A 85 14.93 33.97 -30.97
C VAL A 85 15.66 32.69 -30.56
N SER A 86 15.90 32.51 -29.26
CA SER A 86 16.69 31.39 -28.72
C SER A 86 15.90 30.08 -28.70
N THR A 87 14.58 30.13 -28.50
CA THR A 87 13.73 28.93 -28.36
C THR A 87 12.34 29.11 -28.94
N VAL A 88 11.88 28.19 -29.79
CA VAL A 88 10.51 28.14 -30.31
C VAL A 88 9.85 26.80 -29.96
N TYR A 89 8.75 26.85 -29.22
CA TYR A 89 7.96 25.66 -28.90
C TYR A 89 6.83 25.52 -29.91
N VAL A 90 6.75 24.40 -30.63
CA VAL A 90 5.73 24.18 -31.66
C VAL A 90 4.71 23.13 -31.21
N LEU A 91 3.46 23.54 -31.15
CA LEU A 91 2.29 22.71 -30.90
C LEU A 91 1.55 22.47 -32.23
N TYR A 92 1.66 21.26 -32.78
CA TYR A 92 1.03 20.90 -34.05
C TYR A 92 -0.26 20.10 -33.81
N LEU A 93 -1.37 20.59 -34.36
CA LEU A 93 -2.71 19.98 -34.28
C LEU A 93 -3.14 19.55 -35.69
N ASN A 94 -3.15 18.24 -35.93
CA ASN A 94 -3.56 17.65 -37.22
C ASN A 94 -5.03 17.24 -37.20
N GLN A 95 -5.81 17.69 -38.17
CA GLN A 95 -7.26 17.43 -38.26
C GLN A 95 -7.64 16.10 -38.95
N TYR A 96 -6.70 15.31 -39.50
CA TYR A 96 -7.06 14.23 -40.43
C TYR A 96 -7.47 12.87 -39.84
N ASN A 97 -7.38 12.68 -38.53
CA ASN A 97 -8.06 11.59 -37.84
C ASN A 97 -8.96 12.23 -36.78
N PHE A 98 -10.15 11.69 -36.52
CA PHE A 98 -11.11 12.23 -35.54
C PHE A 98 -10.65 12.10 -34.06
N THR A 99 -9.34 12.23 -33.86
CA THR A 99 -8.52 12.22 -32.65
C THR A 99 -7.51 13.35 -32.80
N TRP A 100 -7.50 14.33 -31.90
CA TRP A 100 -6.45 15.34 -31.83
C TRP A 100 -5.15 14.64 -31.41
N ALA A 101 -4.26 14.35 -32.36
CA ALA A 101 -2.90 13.93 -32.03
C ALA A 101 -2.10 15.21 -31.74
N VAL A 102 -1.66 15.38 -30.49
CA VAL A 102 -0.76 16.46 -30.09
C VAL A 102 0.66 15.90 -30.16
N THR A 103 1.43 16.34 -31.14
CA THR A 103 2.88 16.11 -31.14
C THR A 103 3.53 17.39 -30.61
N LEU A 104 4.13 17.33 -29.42
CA LEU A 104 4.93 18.43 -28.89
C LEU A 104 6.33 18.32 -29.51
N LEU A 105 6.69 19.21 -30.43
CA LEU A 105 8.07 19.31 -30.91
C LEU A 105 8.75 20.45 -30.16
N ALA A 106 9.67 20.10 -29.25
CA ALA A 106 10.59 21.07 -28.67
C ALA A 106 11.81 21.20 -29.60
N ILE A 107 11.91 22.31 -30.34
CA ILE A 107 13.11 22.63 -31.12
C ILE A 107 13.93 23.62 -30.30
N LYS A 108 15.02 23.11 -29.72
CA LYS A 108 16.05 23.94 -29.10
C LYS A 108 17.07 24.27 -30.19
N VAL A 109 17.12 25.51 -30.65
CA VAL A 109 18.16 25.96 -31.60
C VAL A 109 19.47 26.05 -30.82
N LEU A 110 20.17 24.91 -30.72
CA LEU A 110 21.55 24.82 -30.26
C LEU A 110 22.36 24.26 -31.42
N LEU A 111 23.28 25.08 -31.93
CA LEU A 111 24.29 24.74 -32.94
C LEU A 111 25.14 23.55 -32.47
N THR A 112 24.67 22.32 -32.67
CA THR A 112 25.50 21.12 -32.91
C THR A 112 24.60 19.92 -33.23
N VAL A 113 24.82 19.36 -34.41
CA VAL A 113 24.10 18.22 -34.97
C VAL A 113 24.41 16.95 -34.15
N HIS A 114 23.40 16.36 -33.52
CA HIS A 114 23.32 14.91 -33.35
C HIS A 114 22.02 14.38 -33.97
N THR A 115 22.25 13.65 -35.06
CA THR A 115 21.38 12.83 -35.88
C THR A 115 20.27 12.09 -35.12
N LEU A 116 19.02 12.49 -35.34
CA LEU A 116 17.80 11.68 -35.18
C LEU A 116 16.98 11.70 -36.50
N LEU A 117 17.71 11.67 -37.61
CA LEU A 117 17.18 11.53 -38.97
C LEU A 117 17.86 10.33 -39.65
N SER A 118 17.67 9.14 -39.09
CA SER A 118 18.00 7.89 -39.77
C SER A 118 17.30 6.70 -39.10
N SER A 119 16.01 6.55 -39.37
CA SER A 119 15.39 5.23 -39.45
C SER A 119 14.31 5.27 -40.51
N ASP A 120 14.75 5.21 -41.77
CA ASP A 120 13.98 4.62 -42.85
C ASP A 120 13.69 3.16 -42.46
N ILE A 121 12.57 2.91 -41.78
CA ILE A 121 12.06 1.54 -41.61
C ILE A 121 11.39 1.19 -42.94
N TRP A 122 12.15 0.44 -43.72
CA TRP A 122 11.74 -0.21 -44.94
C TRP A 122 10.41 -0.96 -44.76
N TYR A 123 9.45 -0.56 -45.59
CA TYR A 123 8.29 -1.35 -45.99
C TYR A 123 8.80 -2.70 -46.55
N ARG A 124 8.66 -3.82 -45.82
CA ARG A 124 8.70 -5.15 -46.42
C ARG A 124 7.26 -5.57 -46.76
N PRO A 125 6.90 -5.72 -48.04
CA PRO A 125 5.59 -6.24 -48.41
C PRO A 125 5.56 -7.75 -48.11
N MET A 126 4.65 -8.18 -47.24
CA MET A 126 4.25 -9.58 -47.16
C MET A 126 3.38 -9.90 -48.39
N GLU A 127 4.03 -10.21 -49.52
CA GLU A 127 3.44 -10.99 -50.59
C GLU A 127 3.77 -12.47 -50.35
N LYS A 128 2.86 -13.20 -49.67
CA LYS A 128 2.64 -14.64 -49.87
C LYS A 128 1.18 -14.99 -49.59
N GLN A 129 0.41 -15.02 -50.68
CA GLN A 129 -0.75 -15.87 -50.98
C GLN A 129 -1.64 -16.36 -49.82
N TYR A 130 -2.78 -15.69 -49.62
CA TYR A 130 -4.06 -16.35 -49.33
C TYR A 130 -5.17 -15.68 -50.18
N PRO A 131 -6.03 -16.44 -50.89
CA PRO A 131 -6.73 -15.93 -52.06
C PRO A 131 -8.17 -15.52 -51.76
N TRP A 132 -8.47 -14.40 -51.10
CA TRP A 132 -9.84 -13.87 -51.11
C TRP A 132 -9.86 -12.33 -51.10
N ARG A 133 -9.75 -11.74 -52.30
CA ARG A 133 -10.30 -10.41 -52.57
C ARG A 133 -11.68 -10.62 -53.19
N THR A 134 -12.72 -10.25 -52.47
CA THR A 134 -13.85 -9.46 -53.02
C THR A 134 -14.78 -9.00 -51.90
N ASN A 135 -14.96 -7.69 -51.82
CA ASN A 135 -16.11 -6.93 -51.36
C ASN A 135 -16.92 -7.43 -50.16
N GLY A 136 -16.76 -6.70 -49.04
CA GLY A 136 -17.87 -6.33 -48.14
C GLY A 136 -18.36 -7.41 -47.19
N ASP A 137 -17.64 -7.65 -46.08
CA ASP A 137 -18.22 -7.82 -44.73
C ASP A 137 -17.18 -8.10 -43.62
N TYR A 138 -16.19 -7.22 -43.44
CA TYR A 138 -15.27 -7.34 -42.29
C TYR A 138 -15.98 -7.11 -40.95
N THR A 139 -17.10 -6.38 -40.94
CA THR A 139 -17.86 -6.04 -39.72
C THR A 139 -18.77 -7.15 -39.20
N ALA A 140 -19.19 -8.10 -40.04
CA ALA A 140 -20.08 -9.19 -39.62
C ALA A 140 -19.32 -10.35 -38.97
N TRP A 141 -18.14 -10.70 -39.49
CA TRP A 141 -17.27 -11.72 -38.90
C TRP A 141 -16.67 -11.25 -37.55
N TRP A 142 -16.30 -9.96 -37.45
CA TRP A 142 -15.81 -9.37 -36.20
C TRP A 142 -16.88 -9.22 -35.12
N ARG A 143 -18.17 -9.02 -35.48
CA ARG A 143 -19.27 -8.99 -34.50
C ARG A 143 -19.57 -10.36 -33.92
N ALA A 144 -19.50 -11.43 -34.71
CA ALA A 144 -19.82 -12.78 -34.27
C ALA A 144 -18.80 -13.35 -33.25
N GLN A 145 -17.55 -12.87 -33.23
CA GLN A 145 -16.50 -13.34 -32.31
C GLN A 145 -16.43 -12.55 -30.99
N TYR A 146 -16.95 -11.32 -30.93
CA TYR A 146 -16.84 -10.44 -29.74
C TYR A 146 -18.14 -10.26 -28.95
N GLU A 147 -19.26 -10.79 -29.43
CA GLU A 147 -20.54 -10.67 -28.71
C GLU A 147 -20.73 -11.70 -27.57
N ASN A 148 -19.83 -12.67 -27.40
CA ASN A 148 -19.98 -13.76 -26.43
C ASN A 148 -18.81 -14.02 -25.45
N TYR A 149 -17.79 -13.16 -25.38
CA TYR A 149 -16.68 -13.35 -24.44
C TYR A 149 -16.57 -12.20 -23.45
N SER A 150 -16.47 -12.53 -22.15
CA SER A 150 -16.11 -11.57 -21.09
C SER A 150 -14.62 -11.22 -21.19
N ALA A 151 -14.23 -10.08 -20.60
CA ALA A 151 -12.85 -9.59 -20.58
C ALA A 151 -11.85 -10.63 -20.00
N ASP A 152 -12.32 -11.53 -19.15
CA ASP A 152 -11.51 -12.59 -18.52
C ASP A 152 -11.03 -13.65 -19.53
N THR A 153 -11.89 -14.05 -20.48
CA THR A 153 -11.53 -15.04 -21.53
C THR A 153 -10.43 -14.56 -22.47
N ILE A 154 -10.28 -13.25 -22.64
CA ILE A 154 -9.21 -12.63 -23.46
C ILE A 154 -7.89 -12.56 -22.68
N ALA A 155 -7.95 -12.41 -21.36
CA ALA A 155 -6.77 -12.42 -20.50
C ALA A 155 -6.12 -13.82 -20.45
N ASP A 156 -6.92 -14.88 -20.42
CA ASP A 156 -6.44 -16.27 -20.40
C ASP A 156 -5.73 -16.68 -21.71
N GLN A 157 -6.24 -16.25 -22.89
CA GLN A 157 -5.60 -16.54 -24.17
C GLN A 157 -4.29 -15.77 -24.43
N ILE A 158 -4.12 -14.59 -23.82
CA ILE A 158 -2.89 -13.79 -23.94
C ILE A 158 -1.81 -14.32 -22.98
N SER A 159 -2.21 -14.88 -21.84
CA SER A 159 -1.33 -15.61 -20.89
C SER A 159 -0.61 -16.80 -21.54
N GLU A 160 -1.28 -17.53 -22.44
CA GLU A 160 -0.72 -18.72 -23.08
C GLU A 160 0.33 -18.43 -24.18
N THR A 161 0.48 -17.18 -24.65
CA THR A 161 1.26 -16.88 -25.87
C THR A 161 2.51 -16.02 -25.67
N SER A 162 2.82 -15.51 -24.47
CA SER A 162 4.07 -14.76 -24.22
C SER A 162 4.50 -14.76 -22.74
N PRO A 163 5.73 -15.19 -22.38
CA PRO A 163 6.12 -15.38 -20.98
C PRO A 163 6.76 -14.16 -20.29
N ILE A 164 6.62 -12.94 -20.80
CA ILE A 164 7.37 -11.78 -20.26
C ILE A 164 6.44 -10.56 -20.01
N VAL A 165 6.22 -10.27 -18.73
CA VAL A 165 5.67 -9.04 -18.09
C VAL A 165 4.17 -8.76 -18.28
N PRO A 166 3.30 -9.27 -17.37
CA PRO A 166 1.89 -8.85 -17.31
C PRO A 166 1.61 -7.70 -16.32
N CYS A 167 2.20 -7.68 -15.12
CA CYS A 167 1.61 -6.90 -14.01
C CYS A 167 1.62 -5.36 -14.14
N ARG A 168 2.54 -4.75 -14.89
CA ARG A 168 2.67 -3.28 -14.98
C ARG A 168 1.79 -2.61 -16.05
N ILE A 169 1.34 -3.38 -17.04
CA ILE A 169 0.55 -2.86 -18.17
C ILE A 169 -0.94 -2.79 -17.79
N TYR A 170 -1.43 -3.79 -17.04
CA TYR A 170 -2.83 -3.86 -16.61
C TYR A 170 -3.25 -2.69 -15.69
N THR A 171 -2.41 -2.30 -14.72
CA THR A 171 -2.71 -1.21 -13.77
C THR A 171 -2.82 0.16 -14.46
N ASN A 172 -1.98 0.40 -15.47
CA ASN A 172 -1.97 1.66 -16.22
C ASN A 172 -3.16 1.77 -17.20
N LEU A 173 -3.61 0.64 -17.74
CA LEU A 173 -4.81 0.56 -18.58
C LEU A 173 -6.10 0.76 -17.76
N GLU A 174 -6.20 0.20 -16.55
CA GLU A 174 -7.35 0.40 -15.66
C GLU A 174 -7.51 1.86 -15.22
N LEU A 175 -6.42 2.55 -14.88
CA LEU A 175 -6.43 3.97 -14.51
C LEU A 175 -6.89 4.88 -15.66
N LEU A 176 -6.44 4.59 -16.88
CA LEU A 176 -6.84 5.31 -18.10
C LEU A 176 -8.31 5.03 -18.45
N CYS A 177 -8.73 3.77 -18.33
CA CYS A 177 -10.13 3.37 -18.50
C CYS A 177 -11.04 4.02 -17.46
N ALA A 178 -10.63 4.10 -16.19
CA ALA A 178 -11.37 4.76 -15.12
C ALA A 178 -11.54 6.28 -15.36
N HIS A 179 -10.54 6.95 -15.94
CA HIS A 179 -10.64 8.35 -16.37
C HIS A 179 -11.60 8.54 -17.56
N LEU A 180 -11.55 7.64 -18.55
CA LEU A 180 -12.47 7.66 -19.70
C LEU A 180 -13.92 7.33 -19.31
N CYS A 181 -14.14 6.63 -18.20
CA CYS A 181 -15.47 6.34 -17.64
C CYS A 181 -16.17 7.56 -17.04
N ARG A 182 -15.44 8.64 -16.70
CA ARG A 182 -15.97 9.86 -16.08
C ARG A 182 -16.51 10.90 -17.07
N LEU A 183 -16.55 10.59 -18.37
CA LEU A 183 -17.04 11.50 -19.42
C LEU A 183 -18.59 11.56 -19.49
N PRO A 184 -19.19 12.72 -19.84
CA PRO A 184 -20.64 12.88 -19.91
C PRO A 184 -21.34 11.97 -20.97
N PRO A 185 -22.66 11.69 -20.82
CA PRO A 185 -23.37 10.64 -21.56
C PRO A 185 -23.41 10.79 -23.08
N TYR A 186 -23.24 11.99 -23.64
CA TYR A 186 -23.36 12.26 -25.08
C TYR A 186 -22.17 11.75 -25.91
N LEU A 187 -21.10 11.25 -25.27
CA LEU A 187 -19.89 10.71 -25.94
C LEU A 187 -19.89 9.16 -26.07
N LYS A 188 -20.97 8.47 -25.68
CA LYS A 188 -21.08 7.00 -25.66
C LYS A 188 -20.70 6.29 -26.97
N ARG A 189 -20.97 6.87 -28.15
CA ARG A 189 -20.58 6.29 -29.46
C ARG A 189 -19.07 6.33 -29.74
N LYS A 190 -18.34 7.32 -29.20
CA LYS A 190 -16.88 7.44 -29.38
C LYS A 190 -16.09 6.51 -28.43
N ARG A 191 -16.72 6.11 -27.32
CA ARG A 191 -16.15 5.19 -26.31
C ARG A 191 -15.89 3.78 -26.87
N ARG A 192 -16.81 3.25 -27.69
CA ARG A 192 -16.63 1.94 -28.37
C ARG A 192 -15.56 1.96 -29.47
N ALA A 193 -15.35 3.10 -30.14
CA ALA A 193 -14.37 3.23 -31.21
C ALA A 193 -12.92 3.32 -30.69
N CYS A 194 -12.70 3.90 -29.50
CA CYS A 194 -11.37 3.98 -28.88
C CYS A 194 -10.90 2.64 -28.32
N ILE A 195 -11.81 1.81 -27.81
CA ILE A 195 -11.48 0.49 -27.22
C ILE A 195 -11.15 -0.53 -28.32
N GLY A 196 -11.78 -0.46 -29.50
CA GLY A 196 -11.55 -1.40 -30.60
C GLY A 196 -10.28 -1.19 -31.43
N HIS A 197 -9.51 -0.12 -31.21
CA HIS A 197 -8.37 0.24 -32.08
C HIS A 197 -7.04 0.51 -31.35
N MET A 198 -6.91 0.12 -30.08
CA MET A 198 -5.61 0.13 -29.40
C MET A 198 -4.70 -0.95 -30.00
N ASN A 199 -3.85 -0.55 -30.95
CA ASN A 199 -2.84 -1.41 -31.56
C ASN A 199 -1.65 -1.51 -30.58
N ILE A 200 -1.54 -2.65 -29.88
CA ILE A 200 -0.63 -2.89 -28.75
C ILE A 200 0.86 -2.84 -29.14
N SER A 201 1.22 -2.82 -30.43
CA SER A 201 2.63 -2.76 -30.85
C SER A 201 3.27 -1.36 -30.71
N ILE A 202 2.50 -0.28 -30.86
CA ILE A 202 3.05 1.10 -30.93
C ILE A 202 3.36 1.67 -29.55
N LEU A 203 2.72 1.16 -28.49
CA LEU A 203 2.96 1.58 -27.10
C LEU A 203 4.24 1.00 -26.49
N SER A 204 4.89 0.03 -27.14
CA SER A 204 6.01 -0.70 -26.54
C SER A 204 7.39 -0.05 -26.70
N GLN A 205 7.56 1.00 -27.51
CA GLN A 205 8.92 1.44 -27.88
C GLN A 205 9.26 2.93 -27.75
N THR A 206 8.31 3.85 -27.53
CA THR A 206 8.64 5.30 -27.52
C THR A 206 8.04 6.12 -26.38
N CYS A 207 7.28 5.52 -25.46
CA CYS A 207 6.65 6.24 -24.33
C CYS A 207 6.76 5.52 -22.99
N THR A 208 7.61 4.50 -22.87
CA THR A 208 7.80 3.77 -21.60
C THR A 208 8.72 4.50 -20.63
N ASP A 209 9.70 5.27 -21.11
CA ASP A 209 10.76 5.77 -20.24
C ASP A 209 10.36 7.11 -19.59
N ASP A 210 9.92 8.10 -20.37
CA ASP A 210 9.58 9.42 -19.82
C ASP A 210 8.25 9.46 -19.05
N LEU A 211 7.25 8.66 -19.44
CA LEU A 211 5.95 8.60 -18.76
C LEU A 211 6.02 7.78 -17.47
N SER A 212 6.83 6.71 -17.44
CA SER A 212 7.05 5.92 -16.23
C SER A 212 7.81 6.72 -15.17
N ILE A 213 8.76 7.57 -15.57
CA ILE A 213 9.50 8.44 -14.64
C ILE A 213 8.57 9.48 -14.00
N LEU A 214 7.66 10.09 -14.75
CA LEU A 214 6.76 11.13 -14.22
C LEU A 214 5.61 10.59 -13.34
N LEU A 215 5.01 9.45 -13.74
CA LEU A 215 3.97 8.78 -12.95
C LEU A 215 4.56 8.04 -11.74
N ASN A 216 5.74 7.43 -11.88
CA ASN A 216 6.46 6.89 -10.72
C ASN A 216 6.85 8.01 -9.77
N ALA A 217 7.38 9.15 -10.20
CA ALA A 217 7.79 10.20 -9.26
C ALA A 217 6.63 10.73 -8.39
N THR A 218 5.41 10.80 -8.91
CA THR A 218 4.23 11.28 -8.16
C THR A 218 3.61 10.19 -7.27
N ALA A 219 3.46 8.96 -7.78
CA ALA A 219 2.98 7.82 -7.00
C ALA A 219 4.00 7.40 -5.92
N ILE A 220 5.29 7.37 -6.26
CA ILE A 220 6.40 7.14 -5.33
C ILE A 220 6.46 8.28 -4.31
N ASN A 221 6.24 9.56 -4.66
CA ASN A 221 6.22 10.62 -3.64
C ASN A 221 5.04 10.50 -2.65
N GLN A 222 3.87 10.05 -3.10
CA GLN A 222 2.74 9.77 -2.20
C GLN A 222 2.97 8.51 -1.35
N LEU A 223 3.55 7.46 -1.93
CA LEU A 223 3.93 6.21 -1.26
C LEU A 223 5.17 6.35 -0.35
N LEU A 224 6.08 7.28 -0.65
CA LEU A 224 7.24 7.64 0.17
C LEU A 224 6.78 8.40 1.41
N PHE A 225 5.84 9.34 1.25
CA PHE A 225 5.10 9.93 2.37
C PHE A 225 4.51 8.82 3.24
N ALA A 226 3.85 7.83 2.63
CA ALA A 226 3.36 6.65 3.35
C ALA A 226 4.50 5.81 3.99
N LYS A 227 5.73 5.80 3.45
CA LYS A 227 6.84 4.97 3.96
C LYS A 227 7.53 5.51 5.21
N SER A 228 7.48 6.82 5.47
CA SER A 228 8.05 7.44 6.67
C SER A 228 7.04 7.68 7.78
N THR A 229 5.76 7.81 7.42
CA THR A 229 4.63 7.92 8.34
C THR A 229 4.42 6.62 9.13
N THR A 230 4.93 5.47 8.67
CA THR A 230 4.32 4.18 8.99
C THR A 230 5.03 3.26 9.98
N ASP A 231 6.21 3.55 10.52
CA ASP A 231 6.87 2.56 11.41
C ASP A 231 6.21 2.42 12.79
N VAL A 232 5.46 3.44 13.25
CA VAL A 232 4.86 3.45 14.60
C VAL A 232 3.34 3.17 14.58
N ILE A 233 2.60 3.53 13.52
CA ILE A 233 1.17 3.15 13.37
C ILE A 233 0.99 1.64 13.15
N ARG A 234 2.02 0.98 12.58
CA ARG A 234 1.91 -0.35 11.99
C ARG A 234 1.41 -1.44 12.93
N ARG A 235 1.60 -1.41 14.24
CA ARG A 235 1.33 -2.64 15.03
C ARG A 235 -0.15 -3.01 15.16
N GLN A 236 -1.09 -2.06 15.30
CA GLN A 236 -2.52 -2.41 15.37
C GLN A 236 -3.23 -2.38 14.01
N GLU A 237 -2.89 -1.44 13.12
CA GLU A 237 -3.48 -1.37 11.78
C GLU A 237 -2.89 -2.40 10.80
N ALA A 238 -1.68 -2.91 11.05
CA ALA A 238 -1.11 -3.96 10.20
C ALA A 238 -1.57 -5.36 10.59
N GLU A 239 -2.00 -5.64 11.82
CA GLU A 239 -2.49 -6.98 12.21
C GLU A 239 -3.62 -7.47 11.27
N PHE A 240 -4.62 -6.61 11.00
CA PHE A 240 -5.69 -7.00 10.07
C PHE A 240 -5.22 -7.07 8.61
N MET A 241 -4.33 -6.17 8.21
CA MET A 241 -3.77 -6.18 6.87
C MET A 241 -2.90 -7.41 6.65
N TYR A 242 -2.23 -7.92 7.70
CA TYR A 242 -1.48 -9.16 7.67
C TYR A 242 -2.40 -10.36 7.54
N ALA A 243 -3.57 -10.38 8.19
CA ALA A 243 -4.57 -11.43 7.96
C ALA A 243 -5.08 -11.42 6.50
N LEU A 244 -5.38 -10.22 5.96
CA LEU A 244 -5.76 -10.05 4.56
C LEU A 244 -4.68 -10.55 3.60
N LEU A 245 -3.43 -10.18 3.84
CA LEU A 245 -2.30 -10.60 3.01
C LEU A 245 -1.97 -12.08 3.19
N SER A 246 -2.11 -12.62 4.39
CA SER A 246 -1.94 -14.06 4.66
C SER A 246 -2.87 -14.86 3.75
N ARG A 247 -4.14 -14.43 3.63
CA ARG A 247 -5.08 -15.06 2.69
C ARG A 247 -4.60 -14.99 1.26
N ASP A 248 -4.37 -13.77 0.75
CA ASP A 248 -4.00 -13.55 -0.65
C ASP A 248 -2.75 -14.37 -1.01
N ILE A 249 -1.76 -14.39 -0.13
CA ILE A 249 -0.51 -15.12 -0.30
C ILE A 249 -0.72 -16.64 -0.25
N LEU A 250 -1.45 -17.16 0.75
CA LEU A 250 -1.66 -18.60 0.90
C LEU A 250 -2.41 -19.21 -0.30
N ILE A 251 -3.40 -18.49 -0.84
CA ILE A 251 -4.21 -18.95 -1.98
C ILE A 251 -3.38 -18.98 -3.29
N ASP A 252 -2.38 -18.12 -3.39
CA ASP A 252 -1.47 -18.06 -4.54
C ASP A 252 -0.36 -19.12 -4.49
N ILE A 253 -0.04 -19.66 -3.29
CA ILE A 253 0.89 -20.78 -3.16
C ILE A 253 0.26 -22.06 -3.73
N LYS A 254 0.97 -22.71 -4.66
CA LYS A 254 0.55 -23.98 -5.24
C LYS A 254 0.36 -25.05 -4.16
N SER A 255 -0.72 -25.82 -4.30
CA SER A 255 -1.08 -26.94 -3.42
C SER A 255 -1.89 -27.97 -4.20
N THR A 256 -1.90 -29.21 -3.70
CA THR A 256 -2.73 -30.30 -4.23
C THR A 256 -3.61 -30.88 -3.14
N GLU A 257 -4.66 -31.57 -3.54
CA GLU A 257 -5.56 -32.30 -2.63
C GLU A 257 -4.82 -33.41 -1.87
N GLU A 258 -3.91 -34.12 -2.56
CA GLU A 258 -3.08 -35.17 -1.96
C GLU A 258 -2.24 -34.67 -0.76
N GLU A 259 -1.72 -33.44 -0.86
CA GLU A 259 -0.93 -32.84 0.23
C GLU A 259 -1.77 -32.62 1.50
N ILE A 260 -3.00 -32.12 1.34
CA ILE A 260 -3.89 -31.87 2.49
C ILE A 260 -4.46 -33.18 3.06
N ILE A 261 -4.78 -34.17 2.23
CA ILE A 261 -5.21 -35.50 2.67
C ILE A 261 -4.10 -36.16 3.50
N LYS A 262 -2.85 -36.11 3.02
CA LYS A 262 -1.70 -36.62 3.77
C LYS A 262 -1.57 -35.94 5.13
N TYR A 263 -1.70 -34.61 5.16
CA TYR A 263 -1.66 -33.84 6.40
C TYR A 263 -2.78 -34.21 7.37
N PHE A 264 -4.01 -34.42 6.87
CA PHE A 264 -5.14 -34.88 7.67
C PHE A 264 -4.89 -36.27 8.26
N ARG A 265 -4.42 -37.23 7.46
CA ARG A 265 -4.09 -38.57 7.95
C ARG A 265 -3.04 -38.53 9.07
N GLU A 266 -2.02 -37.68 8.94
CA GLU A 266 -1.01 -37.47 9.99
C GLU A 266 -1.61 -36.85 11.27
N LYS A 267 -2.48 -35.85 11.14
CA LYS A 267 -3.12 -35.18 12.29
C LYS A 267 -4.19 -36.04 12.99
N CYS A 268 -4.88 -36.88 12.24
CA CYS A 268 -6.00 -37.70 12.72
C CYS A 268 -5.59 -39.13 13.11
N ALA A 269 -4.30 -39.49 13.01
CA ALA A 269 -3.80 -40.84 13.26
C ALA A 269 -4.18 -41.47 14.62
N GLY A 270 -4.57 -40.66 15.61
CA GLY A 270 -4.99 -41.12 16.94
C GLY A 270 -6.51 -41.30 17.13
N SER A 271 -7.34 -41.11 16.10
CA SER A 271 -8.80 -41.11 16.19
C SER A 271 -9.44 -41.80 14.98
N ASP A 272 -9.92 -43.03 15.17
CA ASP A 272 -10.60 -43.79 14.10
C ASP A 272 -11.84 -43.04 13.55
N ALA A 273 -12.53 -42.30 14.43
CA ALA A 273 -13.67 -41.48 14.02
C ALA A 273 -13.25 -40.34 13.09
N ASP A 274 -12.15 -39.65 13.38
CA ASP A 274 -11.65 -38.59 12.50
C ASP A 274 -11.05 -39.17 11.22
N LEU A 275 -10.40 -40.33 11.26
CA LEU A 275 -9.89 -41.02 10.07
C LEU A 275 -11.02 -41.41 9.11
N ASN A 276 -12.16 -41.89 9.61
CA ASN A 276 -13.33 -42.14 8.77
C ASN A 276 -13.81 -40.86 8.07
N VAL A 277 -13.76 -39.71 8.74
CA VAL A 277 -14.08 -38.41 8.11
C VAL A 277 -13.04 -38.03 7.06
N VAL A 278 -11.76 -38.38 7.25
CA VAL A 278 -10.72 -38.21 6.22
C VAL A 278 -10.98 -39.10 5.01
N ASP A 279 -11.40 -40.35 5.21
CA ASP A 279 -11.76 -41.25 4.12
C ASP A 279 -12.99 -40.74 3.35
N GLU A 280 -14.02 -40.24 4.04
CA GLU A 280 -15.16 -39.55 3.41
C GLU A 280 -14.73 -38.30 2.64
N PHE A 281 -13.79 -37.52 3.18
CA PHE A 281 -13.25 -36.34 2.52
C PHE A 281 -12.54 -36.75 1.23
N GLU A 282 -11.61 -37.70 1.28
CA GLU A 282 -10.87 -38.18 0.10
C GLU A 282 -11.79 -38.78 -0.98
N GLU A 283 -12.88 -39.44 -0.61
CA GLU A 283 -13.81 -40.04 -1.57
C GLU A 283 -14.79 -39.03 -2.20
N TYR A 284 -15.24 -38.03 -1.42
CA TYR A 284 -16.39 -37.19 -1.80
C TYR A 284 -16.11 -35.68 -1.85
N TYR A 285 -14.87 -35.22 -1.65
CA TYR A 285 -14.55 -33.79 -1.64
C TYR A 285 -14.97 -33.08 -2.93
N ASP A 286 -14.63 -33.60 -4.11
CA ASP A 286 -15.00 -32.99 -5.39
C ASP A 286 -16.53 -32.91 -5.61
N ALA A 287 -17.28 -33.85 -5.04
CA ALA A 287 -18.74 -33.91 -5.17
C ALA A 287 -19.46 -32.97 -4.18
N ILE A 288 -18.82 -32.66 -3.05
CA ILE A 288 -19.40 -31.92 -1.93
C ILE A 288 -18.62 -30.62 -1.75
N ASN A 289 -19.27 -29.48 -1.99
CA ASN A 289 -18.59 -28.18 -1.98
C ASN A 289 -17.84 -27.90 -0.64
N ALA A 290 -16.79 -27.07 -0.70
CA ALA A 290 -15.99 -26.71 0.47
C ALA A 290 -16.77 -26.02 1.60
N ILE A 291 -17.90 -25.36 1.29
CA ILE A 291 -18.74 -24.66 2.28
C ILE A 291 -19.39 -25.68 3.23
N PHE A 292 -19.88 -26.79 2.71
CA PHE A 292 -20.43 -27.89 3.51
C PHE A 292 -19.36 -28.46 4.45
N TRP A 293 -18.18 -28.77 3.93
CA TRP A 293 -17.07 -29.30 4.73
C TRP A 293 -16.61 -28.33 5.81
N TYR A 294 -16.65 -27.03 5.53
CA TYR A 294 -16.34 -25.99 6.51
C TYR A 294 -17.39 -25.92 7.62
N THR A 295 -18.67 -26.02 7.29
CA THR A 295 -19.78 -25.84 8.24
C THR A 295 -20.11 -27.11 9.05
N ARG A 296 -19.67 -28.29 8.58
CA ARG A 296 -19.83 -29.56 9.30
C ARG A 296 -18.96 -29.60 10.55
N ASP A 297 -19.54 -29.92 11.72
CA ASP A 297 -18.82 -30.07 12.99
C ASP A 297 -17.89 -31.29 12.98
N THR A 298 -16.70 -31.11 12.42
CA THR A 298 -15.66 -32.14 12.23
C THR A 298 -14.32 -31.65 12.77
N PHE A 299 -13.28 -32.50 12.67
CA PHE A 299 -11.91 -32.05 12.95
C PHE A 299 -11.48 -30.89 12.05
N LEU A 300 -11.95 -30.81 10.79
CA LEU A 300 -11.56 -29.77 9.84
C LEU A 300 -11.98 -28.38 10.29
N TYR A 301 -13.27 -28.22 10.65
CA TYR A 301 -13.79 -26.96 11.20
C TYR A 301 -12.99 -26.51 12.43
N ARG A 302 -12.77 -27.44 13.38
CA ARG A 302 -12.05 -27.17 14.63
C ARG A 302 -10.58 -26.81 14.38
N LEU A 303 -9.91 -27.55 13.49
CA LEU A 303 -8.51 -27.36 13.14
C LEU A 303 -8.29 -26.02 12.44
N LEU A 304 -9.09 -25.71 11.42
CA LEU A 304 -8.97 -24.47 10.66
C LEU A 304 -9.27 -23.26 11.54
N ASN A 305 -10.38 -23.25 12.29
CA ASN A 305 -10.72 -22.12 13.14
C ASN A 305 -9.75 -21.93 14.31
N LYS A 306 -9.19 -23.01 14.86
CA LYS A 306 -8.10 -22.91 15.82
C LYS A 306 -6.86 -22.27 15.19
N ALA A 307 -6.44 -22.72 14.02
CA ALA A 307 -5.27 -22.18 13.32
C ALA A 307 -5.44 -20.70 12.95
N LEU A 308 -6.63 -20.28 12.51
CA LEU A 308 -6.95 -18.88 12.21
C LEU A 308 -6.95 -17.97 13.45
N ARG A 309 -7.38 -18.51 14.61
CA ARG A 309 -7.39 -17.78 15.89
C ARG A 309 -5.99 -17.66 16.48
N GLU A 310 -5.19 -18.73 16.41
CA GLU A 310 -3.84 -18.79 16.97
C GLU A 310 -2.77 -18.27 15.99
N GLN A 311 -3.17 -17.91 14.76
CA GLN A 311 -2.26 -17.59 13.65
C GLN A 311 -1.19 -18.68 13.47
N ASP A 312 -1.60 -19.95 13.53
CA ASP A 312 -0.74 -21.10 13.25
C ASP A 312 -0.50 -21.20 11.74
N ILE A 313 0.52 -20.50 11.27
CA ILE A 313 0.85 -20.37 9.86
C ILE A 313 1.23 -21.72 9.24
N ASP A 314 1.82 -22.63 9.99
CA ASP A 314 2.20 -23.95 9.47
C ASP A 314 0.96 -24.80 9.21
N THR A 315 -0.02 -24.78 10.12
CA THR A 315 -1.31 -25.42 9.87
C THR A 315 -2.03 -24.74 8.71
N LEU A 316 -2.08 -23.39 8.67
CA LEU A 316 -2.73 -22.67 7.56
C LEU A 316 -2.06 -22.93 6.20
N TYR A 317 -0.73 -23.08 6.17
CA TYR A 317 0.02 -23.48 4.99
C TYR A 317 -0.38 -24.88 4.53
N SER A 318 -0.50 -25.86 5.43
CA SER A 318 -0.99 -27.20 5.07
C SER A 318 -2.45 -27.19 4.60
N LEU A 319 -3.28 -26.28 5.11
CA LEU A 319 -4.70 -26.14 4.74
C LEU A 319 -4.94 -25.25 3.51
N ARG A 320 -3.89 -24.71 2.88
CA ARG A 320 -4.01 -23.68 1.82
C ARG A 320 -4.85 -24.12 0.62
N TYR A 321 -4.87 -25.41 0.30
CA TYR A 321 -5.75 -25.98 -0.74
C TYR A 321 -7.23 -25.77 -0.40
N PHE A 322 -7.65 -26.21 0.79
CA PHE A 322 -9.02 -26.05 1.27
C PHE A 322 -9.41 -24.58 1.48
N ILE A 323 -8.51 -23.76 2.02
CA ILE A 323 -8.74 -22.32 2.20
C ILE A 323 -9.00 -21.63 0.86
N LYS A 324 -8.23 -22.00 -0.17
CA LYS A 324 -8.40 -21.50 -1.54
C LYS A 324 -9.76 -21.88 -2.10
N ASP A 325 -10.12 -23.17 -2.05
CA ASP A 325 -11.39 -23.63 -2.61
C ASP A 325 -12.59 -23.01 -1.87
N LEU A 326 -12.56 -22.97 -0.53
CA LEU A 326 -13.58 -22.30 0.28
C LEU A 326 -13.72 -20.82 -0.09
N HIS A 327 -12.61 -20.10 -0.23
CA HIS A 327 -12.63 -18.70 -0.66
C HIS A 327 -13.24 -18.52 -2.06
N LEU A 328 -12.86 -19.37 -3.01
CA LEU A 328 -13.37 -19.33 -4.37
C LEU A 328 -14.87 -19.63 -4.42
N LYS A 329 -15.37 -20.62 -3.66
CA LYS A 329 -16.80 -20.94 -3.59
C LYS A 329 -17.63 -19.79 -3.01
N ILE A 330 -17.16 -19.15 -1.94
CA ILE A 330 -17.79 -17.94 -1.38
C ILE A 330 -17.82 -16.82 -2.43
N ARG A 331 -16.73 -16.63 -3.17
CA ARG A 331 -16.63 -15.60 -4.22
C ARG A 331 -17.54 -15.88 -5.41
N GLU A 332 -17.65 -17.12 -5.86
CA GLU A 332 -18.57 -17.55 -6.92
C GLU A 332 -20.03 -17.25 -6.53
N ARG A 333 -20.41 -17.58 -5.29
CA ARG A 333 -21.74 -17.28 -4.75
C ARG A 333 -22.00 -15.79 -4.62
N HIS A 334 -21.04 -15.05 -4.08
CA HIS A 334 -21.08 -13.60 -4.00
C HIS A 334 -21.35 -12.96 -5.37
N ASN A 335 -20.60 -13.37 -6.40
CA ASN A 335 -20.75 -12.85 -7.76
C ASN A 335 -22.12 -13.20 -8.34
N THR A 336 -22.61 -14.42 -8.11
CA THR A 336 -23.94 -14.86 -8.55
C THR A 336 -25.04 -14.02 -7.92
N GLN A 337 -24.97 -13.78 -6.60
CA GLN A 337 -25.91 -12.92 -5.88
C GLN A 337 -25.88 -11.48 -6.41
N LYS A 338 -24.68 -10.94 -6.66
CA LYS A 338 -24.49 -9.60 -7.24
C LYS A 338 -25.11 -9.49 -8.64
N GLN A 339 -24.94 -10.50 -9.49
CA GLN A 339 -25.57 -10.55 -10.82
C GLN A 339 -27.10 -10.61 -10.74
N GLN A 340 -27.65 -11.45 -9.85
CA GLN A 340 -29.11 -11.53 -9.62
C GLN A 340 -29.69 -10.19 -9.14
N LEU A 341 -28.97 -9.49 -8.26
CA LEU A 341 -29.34 -8.15 -7.79
C LEU A 341 -29.36 -7.11 -8.91
N VAL A 342 -28.36 -7.13 -9.80
CA VAL A 342 -28.31 -6.23 -10.97
C VAL A 342 -29.50 -6.49 -11.89
N LEU A 343 -29.77 -7.76 -12.22
CA LEU A 343 -30.92 -8.17 -13.04
C LEU A 343 -32.25 -7.71 -12.45
N ALA A 344 -32.46 -7.94 -11.15
CA ALA A 344 -33.67 -7.49 -10.44
C ALA A 344 -33.82 -5.96 -10.46
N THR A 345 -32.72 -5.20 -10.41
CA THR A 345 -32.75 -3.74 -10.43
C THR A 345 -33.06 -3.20 -11.84
N THR A 346 -32.51 -3.83 -12.88
CA THR A 346 -32.82 -3.47 -14.28
C THR A 346 -34.28 -3.75 -14.65
N CYS A 347 -34.88 -4.84 -14.14
CA CYS A 347 -36.29 -5.15 -14.40
C CYS A 347 -37.26 -4.18 -13.69
N VAL A 348 -36.89 -3.64 -12.51
CA VAL A 348 -37.72 -2.68 -11.76
C VAL A 348 -37.59 -1.25 -12.32
N ALA A 349 -36.44 -0.89 -12.88
CA ALA A 349 -36.22 0.43 -13.49
C ALA A 349 -37.11 0.70 -14.72
N ASP A 350 -37.57 -0.34 -15.43
CA ASP A 350 -38.53 -0.21 -16.54
C ASP A 350 -39.97 0.07 -16.06
N TYR A 351 -40.29 -0.18 -14.78
CA TYR A 351 -41.61 0.06 -14.19
C TYR A 351 -41.68 1.27 -13.24
N ALA A 352 -40.56 1.69 -12.66
CA ALA A 352 -40.53 2.76 -11.66
C ALA A 352 -39.97 4.09 -12.21
N LYS A 353 -40.77 4.80 -13.01
CA LYS A 353 -40.47 6.19 -13.44
C LYS A 353 -40.99 7.29 -12.51
N THR A 354 -41.60 6.94 -11.38
CA THR A 354 -42.24 7.91 -10.47
C THR A 354 -41.98 7.57 -9.01
N ALA A 355 -40.75 7.72 -8.55
CA ALA A 355 -40.43 7.87 -7.13
C ALA A 355 -39.07 8.57 -7.01
N THR A 356 -39.11 9.89 -6.83
CA THR A 356 -37.98 10.69 -6.37
C THR A 356 -37.96 10.65 -4.85
N ASP A 357 -37.20 9.73 -4.27
CA ASP A 357 -36.78 9.82 -2.88
C ASP A 357 -35.38 9.21 -2.70
N ALA A 358 -34.65 9.76 -1.73
CA ALA A 358 -33.20 9.69 -1.54
C ALA A 358 -32.57 8.28 -1.60
N SER A 359 -31.36 8.22 -2.19
CA SER A 359 -30.33 7.17 -2.00
C SER A 359 -30.85 5.77 -1.68
N ASN A 360 -31.26 5.03 -2.72
CA ASN A 360 -31.70 3.64 -2.63
C ASN A 360 -30.49 2.69 -2.44
N GLU A 361 -29.64 2.94 -1.44
CA GLU A 361 -28.58 2.03 -1.02
C GLU A 361 -29.24 0.75 -0.48
N ARG A 362 -29.11 -0.36 -1.21
CA ARG A 362 -29.60 -1.67 -0.76
C ARG A 362 -28.66 -2.20 0.32
N ILE A 363 -28.92 -1.78 1.55
CA ILE A 363 -28.22 -2.24 2.75
C ILE A 363 -28.90 -3.50 3.26
N VAL A 364 -28.14 -4.58 3.41
CA VAL A 364 -28.56 -5.78 4.14
C VAL A 364 -27.87 -5.79 5.50
N ARG A 365 -28.65 -6.06 6.54
CA ARG A 365 -28.15 -6.14 7.91
C ARG A 365 -28.05 -7.59 8.36
N VAL A 366 -26.90 -7.95 8.92
CA VAL A 366 -26.62 -9.27 9.50
C VAL A 366 -26.06 -9.11 10.91
N TYR A 367 -26.14 -10.19 11.69
CA TYR A 367 -25.86 -10.18 13.12
C TYR A 367 -24.94 -11.33 13.51
N ARG A 368 -24.11 -11.09 14.52
CA ARG A 368 -23.34 -12.13 15.18
C ARG A 368 -23.17 -11.81 16.64
N GLY A 369 -23.41 -12.80 17.50
CA GLY A 369 -23.05 -12.69 18.91
C GLY A 369 -21.65 -13.23 19.21
N GLN A 370 -20.93 -12.56 20.10
CA GLN A 370 -19.56 -12.93 20.44
C GLN A 370 -19.24 -12.59 21.89
N LEU A 371 -18.58 -13.50 22.59
CA LEU A 371 -17.86 -13.19 23.82
C LEU A 371 -16.42 -12.81 23.48
N MET A 372 -15.92 -11.76 24.14
CA MET A 372 -14.57 -11.23 23.93
C MET A 372 -13.99 -10.75 25.24
N GLU A 373 -12.69 -10.93 25.46
CA GLU A 373 -12.00 -10.41 26.62
C GLU A 373 -12.11 -8.88 26.69
N THR A 374 -12.29 -8.31 27.88
CA THR A 374 -12.49 -6.88 28.11
C THR A 374 -11.29 -6.07 27.62
N ALA A 375 -10.06 -6.56 27.82
CA ALA A 375 -8.86 -5.91 27.32
C ALA A 375 -8.84 -5.89 25.78
N GLU A 376 -9.18 -7.01 25.14
CA GLU A 376 -9.26 -7.10 23.68
C GLU A 376 -10.37 -6.22 23.11
N PHE A 377 -11.56 -6.20 23.73
CA PHE A 377 -12.68 -5.37 23.32
C PHE A 377 -12.35 -3.88 23.42
N ASN A 378 -11.76 -3.45 24.54
CA ASN A 378 -11.34 -2.06 24.72
C ASN A 378 -10.29 -1.66 23.68
N ARG A 379 -9.32 -2.55 23.42
CA ARG A 379 -8.23 -2.34 22.46
C ARG A 379 -8.72 -2.27 21.02
N LYS A 380 -9.55 -3.22 20.57
CA LYS A 380 -9.90 -3.38 19.15
C LYS A 380 -11.17 -2.62 18.73
N ILE A 381 -12.12 -2.42 19.65
CA ILE A 381 -13.48 -2.02 19.29
C ILE A 381 -13.95 -0.78 20.07
N ARG A 382 -13.99 -0.83 21.41
CA ARG A 382 -14.74 0.13 22.23
C ARG A 382 -14.37 1.60 21.97
N TYR A 383 -13.07 1.87 21.84
CA TYR A 383 -12.54 3.22 21.68
C TYR A 383 -12.14 3.54 20.23
N ASN A 384 -12.40 2.63 19.28
CA ASN A 384 -11.97 2.73 17.89
C ASN A 384 -13.11 3.10 16.93
N ALA A 385 -13.99 4.01 17.35
CA ALA A 385 -15.06 4.51 16.49
C ALA A 385 -14.48 5.21 15.24
N ASN A 386 -15.09 4.96 14.09
CA ASN A 386 -14.61 5.28 12.73
C ASN A 386 -13.35 4.55 12.26
N GLY A 387 -12.75 3.70 13.09
CA GLY A 387 -11.63 2.83 12.74
C GLY A 387 -12.06 1.55 12.00
N PHE A 388 -11.07 0.70 11.71
CA PHE A 388 -11.28 -0.59 11.04
C PHE A 388 -11.34 -1.74 12.05
N PHE A 389 -12.27 -2.66 11.81
CA PHE A 389 -12.36 -3.96 12.45
C PHE A 389 -12.22 -5.02 11.37
N SER A 390 -11.42 -6.05 11.62
CA SER A 390 -11.31 -7.18 10.70
C SER A 390 -11.31 -8.48 11.46
N VAL A 391 -11.72 -9.52 10.76
CA VAL A 391 -11.78 -10.87 11.28
C VAL A 391 -10.76 -11.70 10.52
N SER A 392 -9.82 -12.32 11.25
CA SER A 392 -8.80 -13.19 10.68
C SER A 392 -9.36 -14.53 10.21
N SER A 393 -10.57 -14.90 10.64
CA SER A 393 -11.27 -16.12 10.26
C SER A 393 -12.38 -15.87 9.24
N PHE A 394 -12.93 -16.95 8.67
CA PHE A 394 -14.23 -16.89 7.99
C PHE A 394 -15.30 -16.53 9.01
N PHE A 395 -16.06 -15.49 8.72
CA PHE A 395 -16.95 -14.88 9.71
C PHE A 395 -18.39 -15.27 9.39
N SER A 396 -18.92 -16.24 10.13
CA SER A 396 -20.32 -16.67 10.01
C SER A 396 -21.24 -15.72 10.77
N THR A 397 -22.36 -15.36 10.15
CA THR A 397 -23.36 -14.42 10.67
C THR A 397 -24.76 -14.89 10.28
N THR A 398 -25.78 -14.35 10.93
CA THR A 398 -27.19 -14.66 10.67
C THR A 398 -27.97 -13.39 10.33
N ILE A 399 -29.02 -13.52 9.51
CA ILE A 399 -30.00 -12.43 9.30
C ILE A 399 -30.93 -12.22 10.51
N HIS A 400 -30.93 -13.14 11.49
CA HIS A 400 -31.82 -13.12 12.63
C HIS A 400 -31.12 -12.61 13.91
N GLU A 401 -31.45 -11.39 14.33
CA GLU A 401 -30.88 -10.77 15.54
C GLU A 401 -31.11 -11.60 16.81
N ASN A 402 -32.30 -12.20 16.96
CA ASN A 402 -32.64 -12.99 18.14
C ASN A 402 -31.71 -14.20 18.31
N LEU A 403 -31.42 -14.91 17.22
CA LEU A 403 -30.51 -16.06 17.22
C LEU A 403 -29.08 -15.63 17.60
N ALA A 404 -28.61 -14.50 17.08
CA ALA A 404 -27.31 -13.93 17.47
C ALA A 404 -27.24 -13.55 18.96
N ARG A 405 -28.38 -13.19 19.59
CA ARG A 405 -28.45 -12.86 21.01
C ARG A 405 -28.51 -14.08 21.93
N GLU A 406 -28.96 -15.23 21.45
CA GLU A 406 -29.03 -16.47 22.24
C GLU A 406 -27.66 -16.95 22.74
N ILE A 407 -26.58 -16.57 22.02
CA ILE A 407 -25.18 -16.82 22.41
C ILE A 407 -24.88 -16.31 23.84
N TYR A 408 -25.55 -15.23 24.29
CA TYR A 408 -25.39 -14.70 25.65
C TYR A 408 -26.35 -15.34 26.65
N ALA A 409 -27.53 -15.74 26.20
CA ALA A 409 -28.60 -16.25 27.06
C ALA A 409 -28.21 -17.60 27.68
N GLY A 410 -27.59 -18.50 26.91
CA GLY A 410 -27.08 -19.78 27.42
C GLY A 410 -25.99 -19.61 28.49
N ASN A 411 -25.12 -18.62 28.31
CA ASN A 411 -23.99 -18.35 29.23
C ASN A 411 -24.35 -17.58 30.50
N ARG A 412 -25.53 -16.93 30.57
CA ARG A 412 -26.02 -16.33 31.84
C ARG A 412 -26.46 -17.36 32.87
N SER A 413 -26.81 -18.57 32.42
CA SER A 413 -27.19 -19.69 33.30
C SER A 413 -25.98 -20.41 33.91
N ASN A 414 -24.80 -20.31 33.27
CA ASN A 414 -23.52 -20.72 33.83
C ASN A 414 -22.86 -19.49 34.46
N SER A 415 -22.71 -19.48 35.79
CA SER A 415 -22.17 -18.36 36.58
C SER A 415 -20.69 -17.96 36.31
N ASN A 416 -20.13 -18.32 35.15
CA ASN A 416 -18.71 -18.21 34.82
C ASN A 416 -18.39 -17.12 33.78
N ILE A 417 -19.33 -16.22 33.43
CA ILE A 417 -18.93 -14.96 32.78
C ILE A 417 -18.18 -14.16 33.84
N THR A 418 -16.86 -14.32 33.88
CA THR A 418 -15.99 -13.55 34.76
C THR A 418 -16.12 -12.08 34.40
N ALA A 419 -15.85 -11.17 35.34
CA ALA A 419 -15.80 -9.72 35.08
C ALA A 419 -14.80 -9.32 33.98
N ALA A 420 -14.01 -10.27 33.47
CA ALA A 420 -13.03 -10.11 32.43
C ALA A 420 -13.58 -10.24 31.00
N GLU A 421 -14.82 -10.71 30.76
CA GLU A 421 -15.38 -10.88 29.40
C GLU A 421 -16.57 -9.95 29.12
N GLN A 422 -16.69 -9.50 27.87
CA GLN A 422 -17.77 -8.65 27.36
C GLN A 422 -18.64 -9.41 26.37
N SER A 423 -19.96 -9.28 26.51
CA SER A 423 -20.95 -9.76 25.53
C SER A 423 -21.12 -8.71 24.42
N ILE A 424 -20.87 -9.07 23.16
CA ILE A 424 -20.83 -8.13 22.03
C ILE A 424 -21.72 -8.58 20.88
N LEU A 425 -22.81 -7.85 20.63
CA LEU A 425 -23.63 -8.02 19.44
C LEU A 425 -23.03 -7.19 18.30
N PHE A 426 -22.49 -7.87 17.28
CA PHE A 426 -22.13 -7.24 16.03
C PHE A 426 -23.36 -7.09 15.15
N GLN A 427 -23.66 -5.85 14.77
CA GLN A 427 -24.67 -5.50 13.78
C GLN A 427 -23.96 -4.97 12.54
N ILE A 428 -24.06 -5.68 11.42
CA ILE A 428 -23.21 -5.43 10.25
C ILE A 428 -24.07 -5.01 9.06
N ASP A 429 -23.86 -3.80 8.59
CA ASP A 429 -24.50 -3.25 7.40
C ASP A 429 -23.65 -3.55 6.16
N ILE A 430 -24.25 -4.22 5.18
CA ILE A 430 -23.62 -4.60 3.91
C ILE A 430 -24.27 -3.80 2.79
N ASN A 431 -23.51 -2.91 2.15
CA ASN A 431 -23.96 -2.31 0.90
C ASN A 431 -23.73 -3.30 -0.25
N GLN A 432 -24.81 -3.87 -0.79
CA GLN A 432 -24.73 -4.93 -1.79
C GLN A 432 -24.18 -4.47 -3.15
N GLN A 433 -24.03 -3.17 -3.39
CA GLN A 433 -23.63 -2.62 -4.70
C GLN A 433 -22.12 -2.35 -4.81
N VAL A 434 -21.52 -1.77 -3.78
CA VAL A 434 -20.15 -1.20 -3.84
C VAL A 434 -19.12 -1.97 -3.00
N ASN A 435 -19.52 -3.01 -2.27
CA ASN A 435 -18.62 -3.74 -1.38
C ASN A 435 -17.42 -4.37 -2.11
N LYS A 436 -16.28 -4.40 -1.39
CA LYS A 436 -14.98 -4.91 -1.88
C LYS A 436 -14.74 -6.38 -1.53
N PHE A 437 -15.33 -6.86 -0.43
CA PHE A 437 -15.00 -8.16 0.15
C PHE A 437 -16.10 -9.20 -0.12
N PRO A 438 -15.74 -10.40 -0.62
CA PRO A 438 -16.70 -11.47 -0.86
C PRO A 438 -17.42 -11.93 0.41
N TYR A 439 -18.74 -12.07 0.30
CA TYR A 439 -19.61 -12.72 1.27
C TYR A 439 -20.71 -13.47 0.52
N ALA A 440 -21.21 -14.57 1.12
CA ALA A 440 -22.22 -15.41 0.50
C ALA A 440 -23.35 -15.75 1.47
N ASN A 441 -24.58 -15.85 0.96
CA ASN A 441 -25.62 -16.61 1.66
C ASN A 441 -25.37 -18.09 1.39
N ILE A 442 -25.14 -18.84 2.46
CA ILE A 442 -24.75 -20.24 2.40
C ILE A 442 -25.79 -21.19 2.99
N SER A 443 -27.00 -20.70 3.30
CA SER A 443 -28.05 -21.48 3.97
C SER A 443 -28.32 -22.82 3.26
N THR A 444 -28.31 -22.82 1.92
CA THR A 444 -28.59 -24.02 1.11
C THR A 444 -27.42 -24.99 0.95
N GLU A 445 -26.22 -24.61 1.42
CA GLU A 445 -24.96 -25.33 1.21
C GLU A 445 -24.27 -25.67 2.52
N SER A 446 -24.71 -25.06 3.62
CA SER A 446 -24.26 -25.31 4.96
C SER A 446 -24.64 -26.73 5.39
N ALA A 447 -23.86 -27.30 6.30
CA ALA A 447 -24.22 -28.53 6.99
C ALA A 447 -25.39 -28.31 7.97
N PHE A 448 -25.72 -27.06 8.29
CA PHE A 448 -26.89 -26.67 9.06
C PHE A 448 -28.09 -26.42 8.13
N ASP A 449 -29.30 -26.69 8.64
CA ASP A 449 -30.55 -26.45 7.88
C ASP A 449 -30.76 -24.94 7.59
N ASP A 450 -31.54 -24.63 6.55
CA ASP A 450 -31.89 -23.26 6.06
C ASP A 450 -32.52 -22.31 7.12
N THR A 451 -32.68 -22.76 8.35
CA THR A 451 -33.35 -22.07 9.45
C THR A 451 -32.62 -20.83 9.96
N GLU A 452 -31.29 -20.75 9.79
CA GLU A 452 -30.48 -19.68 10.38
C GLU A 452 -30.25 -18.49 9.43
N GLY A 453 -30.53 -18.64 8.14
CA GLY A 453 -30.26 -17.62 7.13
C GLY A 453 -28.77 -17.20 7.14
N GLU A 454 -27.87 -18.18 7.09
CA GLU A 454 -26.45 -18.00 7.32
C GLU A 454 -25.78 -17.19 6.20
N ILE A 455 -25.03 -16.16 6.60
CA ILE A 455 -24.21 -15.32 5.73
C ILE A 455 -22.75 -15.48 6.17
N LEU A 456 -21.92 -15.99 5.26
CA LEU A 456 -20.51 -16.24 5.50
C LEU A 456 -19.64 -15.21 4.77
N PHE A 457 -18.80 -14.51 5.53
CA PHE A 457 -17.78 -13.62 4.96
C PHE A 457 -16.46 -14.36 4.81
N THR A 458 -15.70 -14.03 3.75
CA THR A 458 -14.35 -14.54 3.59
C THR A 458 -13.41 -14.02 4.70
N MET A 459 -12.36 -14.80 5.02
CA MET A 459 -11.30 -14.36 5.90
C MET A 459 -10.62 -13.07 5.40
N GLY A 460 -10.21 -12.19 6.32
CA GLY A 460 -9.63 -10.90 5.99
C GLY A 460 -10.65 -9.84 5.52
N SER A 461 -11.95 -10.09 5.70
CA SER A 461 -12.97 -9.05 5.48
C SER A 461 -12.76 -7.89 6.46
N VAL A 462 -12.91 -6.66 5.95
CA VAL A 462 -12.68 -5.44 6.73
C VAL A 462 -13.99 -4.66 6.86
N PHE A 463 -14.27 -4.25 8.08
CA PHE A 463 -15.46 -3.52 8.49
C PHE A 463 -15.05 -2.17 9.08
N ARG A 464 -15.88 -1.15 8.87
CA ARG A 464 -15.74 0.13 9.55
C ARG A 464 -16.62 0.14 10.80
N ILE A 465 -16.04 0.51 11.94
CA ILE A 465 -16.78 0.65 13.19
C ILE A 465 -17.52 1.99 13.14
N LEU A 466 -18.84 1.96 12.95
CA LEU A 466 -19.64 3.18 12.90
C LEU A 466 -19.91 3.70 14.32
N SER A 467 -20.25 2.80 15.24
CA SER A 467 -20.56 3.18 16.61
C SER A 467 -20.58 1.99 17.56
N VAL A 468 -20.31 2.26 18.84
CA VAL A 468 -20.29 1.28 19.92
C VAL A 468 -21.10 1.82 21.10
N HIS A 469 -22.07 1.05 21.58
CA HIS A 469 -22.96 1.46 22.69
C HIS A 469 -23.26 0.29 23.63
N LEU A 470 -23.38 0.57 24.92
CA LEU A 470 -23.81 -0.43 25.91
C LEU A 470 -25.34 -0.43 25.99
N ASN A 471 -25.98 -1.57 25.71
CA ASN A 471 -27.37 -1.79 26.06
C ASN A 471 -27.42 -2.16 27.56
N GLN A 472 -27.88 -1.21 28.39
CA GLN A 472 -27.93 -1.39 29.84
C GLN A 472 -29.01 -2.36 30.29
N GLU A 473 -30.13 -2.46 29.57
CA GLU A 473 -31.25 -3.34 29.92
C GLU A 473 -30.86 -4.81 29.75
N ASP A 474 -30.22 -5.10 28.62
CA ASP A 474 -29.86 -6.46 28.24
C ASP A 474 -28.39 -6.81 28.52
N GLY A 475 -27.58 -5.89 29.04
CA GLY A 475 -26.20 -6.14 29.48
C GLY A 475 -25.24 -6.62 28.40
N TYR A 476 -25.33 -6.08 27.18
CA TYR A 476 -24.39 -6.36 26.08
C TYR A 476 -24.00 -5.08 25.33
N TRP A 477 -22.83 -5.09 24.70
CA TRP A 477 -22.37 -4.03 23.81
C TRP A 477 -22.91 -4.24 22.40
N ASN A 478 -23.61 -3.26 21.86
CA ASN A 478 -23.98 -3.22 20.45
C ASN A 478 -22.88 -2.50 19.66
N VAL A 479 -22.32 -3.20 18.68
CA VAL A 479 -21.25 -2.70 17.81
C VAL A 479 -21.79 -2.67 16.38
N VAL A 480 -22.02 -1.45 15.89
CA VAL A 480 -22.51 -1.22 14.54
C VAL A 480 -21.32 -1.12 13.59
N LEU A 481 -21.29 -2.05 12.64
CA LEU A 481 -20.25 -2.20 11.63
C LEU A 481 -20.82 -1.94 10.23
N ARG A 482 -19.97 -1.50 9.31
CA ARG A 482 -20.27 -1.47 7.88
C ARG A 482 -19.20 -2.22 7.11
N LEU A 483 -19.57 -3.15 6.22
CA LEU A 483 -18.62 -3.77 5.30
C LEU A 483 -18.01 -2.70 4.39
N THR A 484 -16.68 -2.64 4.36
CA THR A 484 -15.96 -1.64 3.55
C THR A 484 -16.11 -1.88 2.04
N ASP A 485 -16.01 -0.80 1.28
CA ASP A 485 -16.17 -0.77 -0.18
C ASP A 485 -14.87 -0.39 -0.91
N GLU A 486 -14.92 -0.39 -2.24
CA GLU A 486 -13.77 -0.01 -3.09
C GLU A 486 -13.42 1.48 -3.03
N GLU A 487 -14.31 2.32 -2.50
CA GLU A 487 -14.14 3.78 -2.44
C GLU A 487 -13.48 4.25 -1.15
N ASP A 488 -13.31 3.38 -0.15
CA ASP A 488 -12.61 3.70 1.10
C ASP A 488 -11.13 4.03 0.85
N LYS A 489 -10.85 5.33 0.75
CA LYS A 489 -9.53 5.88 0.40
C LYS A 489 -8.46 5.49 1.41
N GLU A 490 -8.80 5.45 2.70
CA GLU A 490 -7.85 5.13 3.78
C GLU A 490 -7.43 3.66 3.68
N LEU A 491 -8.39 2.75 3.53
CA LEU A 491 -8.11 1.33 3.36
C LEU A 491 -7.32 1.06 2.07
N ARG A 492 -7.62 1.77 0.97
CA ARG A 492 -6.88 1.61 -0.29
C ARG A 492 -5.42 2.05 -0.15
N ILE A 493 -5.18 3.24 0.40
CA ILE A 493 -3.82 3.76 0.60
C ILE A 493 -3.02 2.81 1.51
N LEU A 494 -3.62 2.38 2.62
CA LEU A 494 -2.99 1.44 3.54
C LEU A 494 -2.69 0.09 2.86
N SER A 495 -3.65 -0.43 2.08
CA SER A 495 -3.48 -1.71 1.39
C SER A 495 -2.43 -1.68 0.29
N GLU A 496 -2.39 -0.64 -0.54
CA GLU A 496 -1.38 -0.50 -1.59
C GLU A 496 0.01 -0.36 -0.98
N PHE A 497 0.11 0.41 0.10
CA PHE A 497 1.35 0.63 0.81
C PHE A 497 1.94 -0.67 1.39
N ILE A 498 1.16 -1.44 2.15
CA ILE A 498 1.65 -2.67 2.79
C ILE A 498 1.98 -3.73 1.72
N LYS A 499 1.19 -3.79 0.63
CA LYS A 499 1.44 -4.72 -0.50
C LYS A 499 2.80 -4.49 -1.16
N LEU A 500 3.26 -3.25 -1.30
CA LEU A 500 4.57 -2.96 -1.92
C LEU A 500 5.75 -3.55 -1.15
N ASP A 501 5.67 -3.55 0.17
CA ASP A 501 6.73 -4.06 1.02
C ASP A 501 6.68 -5.61 1.09
N ILE A 502 5.49 -6.21 1.15
CA ILE A 502 5.29 -7.65 1.41
C ILE A 502 5.11 -8.50 0.16
N VAL A 503 4.31 -8.07 -0.81
CA VAL A 503 3.94 -8.91 -1.96
C VAL A 503 5.08 -8.91 -2.98
N LYS A 504 5.57 -10.11 -3.29
CA LYS A 504 6.65 -10.41 -4.23
C LYS A 504 6.12 -11.32 -5.34
N PRO A 505 6.79 -11.40 -6.50
CA PRO A 505 6.38 -12.31 -7.57
C PRO A 505 6.29 -13.77 -7.13
N ASN A 506 7.14 -14.20 -6.18
CA ASN A 506 7.05 -15.51 -5.56
C ASN A 506 6.12 -15.47 -4.31
N PRO A 507 5.03 -16.26 -4.27
CA PRO A 507 4.13 -16.29 -3.11
C PRO A 507 4.81 -16.77 -1.82
N LEU A 508 5.77 -17.71 -1.90
CA LEU A 508 6.50 -18.20 -0.74
C LEU A 508 7.47 -17.15 -0.17
N GLU A 509 8.08 -16.34 -1.04
CA GLU A 509 8.85 -15.16 -0.63
C GLU A 509 7.96 -14.11 0.03
N SER A 510 6.75 -13.92 -0.49
CA SER A 510 5.75 -13.03 0.11
C SER A 510 5.37 -13.51 1.51
N LEU A 511 5.15 -14.81 1.68
CA LEU A 511 4.84 -15.41 2.99
C LEU A 511 5.99 -15.22 3.97
N ALA A 512 7.22 -15.52 3.55
CA ALA A 512 8.41 -15.34 4.37
C ALA A 512 8.58 -13.87 4.80
N THR A 513 8.37 -12.93 3.88
CA THR A 513 8.44 -11.49 4.17
C THR A 513 7.34 -11.05 5.13
N LEU A 514 6.11 -11.55 4.95
CA LEU A 514 5.00 -11.28 5.86
C LEU A 514 5.30 -11.78 7.28
N LEU A 515 5.86 -12.97 7.42
CA LEU A 515 6.21 -13.55 8.72
C LEU A 515 7.27 -12.74 9.47
N ILE A 516 8.27 -12.20 8.76
CA ILE A 516 9.24 -11.25 9.33
C ILE A 516 8.53 -10.01 9.87
N ARG A 517 7.54 -9.49 9.13
CA ARG A 517 6.76 -8.31 9.56
C ARG A 517 5.85 -8.59 10.75
N MET A 518 5.31 -9.80 10.84
CA MET A 518 4.53 -10.26 12.00
C MET A 518 5.41 -10.56 13.23
N GLY A 519 6.73 -10.65 13.06
CA GLY A 519 7.66 -11.04 14.14
C GLY A 519 7.71 -12.56 14.40
N SER A 520 7.08 -13.36 13.53
CA SER A 520 7.10 -14.83 13.55
C SER A 520 8.44 -15.36 13.04
N ASN A 521 9.52 -15.09 13.79
CA ASN A 521 10.90 -15.27 13.34
C ASN A 521 11.25 -16.73 13.02
N LYS A 522 10.70 -17.71 13.75
CA LYS A 522 11.00 -19.15 13.53
C LYS A 522 10.37 -19.66 12.25
N GLU A 523 9.12 -19.32 12.02
CA GLU A 523 8.37 -19.64 10.81
C GLU A 523 9.01 -18.94 9.62
N ALA A 524 9.33 -17.64 9.74
CA ALA A 524 10.05 -16.89 8.73
C ALA A 524 11.38 -17.54 8.35
N GLU A 525 12.15 -18.04 9.33
CA GLU A 525 13.41 -18.75 9.08
C GLU A 525 13.16 -20.02 8.26
N ARG A 526 12.16 -20.82 8.64
CA ARG A 526 11.80 -22.06 7.94
C ARG A 526 11.48 -21.81 6.47
N TYR A 527 10.60 -20.85 6.16
CA TYR A 527 10.23 -20.57 4.77
C TYR A 527 11.39 -19.97 3.95
N ASN A 528 12.25 -19.14 4.55
CA ASN A 528 13.48 -18.68 3.88
C ASN A 528 14.46 -19.83 3.61
N ARG A 529 14.53 -20.84 4.49
CA ARG A 529 15.34 -22.06 4.24
C ARG A 529 14.78 -22.91 3.10
N ILE A 530 13.45 -22.98 2.97
CA ILE A 530 12.81 -23.65 1.83
C ILE A 530 13.15 -22.89 0.53
N LEU A 531 13.03 -21.57 0.50
CA LEU A 531 13.44 -20.73 -0.63
C LEU A 531 14.92 -20.93 -0.98
N LEU A 532 15.80 -21.04 0.02
CA LEU A 532 17.22 -21.30 -0.17
C LEU A 532 17.50 -22.69 -0.78
N SER A 533 16.61 -23.66 -0.60
CA SER A 533 16.73 -25.00 -1.20
C SER A 533 16.21 -25.09 -2.63
N ASP A 534 15.40 -24.12 -3.07
CA ASP A 534 14.84 -24.06 -4.42
C ASP A 534 15.87 -23.53 -5.42
N GLN A 535 16.47 -24.45 -6.17
CA GLN A 535 17.48 -24.15 -7.19
C GLN A 535 16.99 -23.19 -8.28
N THR A 536 15.69 -23.22 -8.60
CA THR A 536 15.10 -22.33 -9.61
C THR A 536 14.90 -20.91 -9.10
N PHE A 537 14.76 -20.75 -7.78
CA PHE A 537 14.62 -19.45 -7.15
C PHE A 537 15.98 -18.79 -6.90
N ILE A 538 16.94 -19.55 -6.37
CA ILE A 538 18.27 -19.03 -6.00
C ILE A 538 19.23 -18.84 -7.18
N CYS A 539 18.90 -19.33 -8.37
CA CYS A 539 19.73 -19.07 -9.56
C CYS A 539 19.78 -17.58 -9.91
N ASP A 540 18.81 -16.79 -9.44
CA ASP A 540 18.85 -15.33 -9.47
C ASP A 540 19.61 -14.80 -8.25
N SER A 541 20.72 -14.11 -8.50
CA SER A 541 21.54 -13.45 -7.49
C SER A 541 20.76 -12.47 -6.60
N VAL A 542 19.74 -11.80 -7.14
CA VAL A 542 18.90 -10.84 -6.42
C VAL A 542 18.03 -11.56 -5.40
N ASN A 543 17.45 -12.70 -5.78
CA ASN A 543 16.65 -13.54 -4.89
C ASN A 543 17.52 -14.15 -3.80
N LEU A 544 18.69 -14.68 -4.16
CA LEU A 544 19.63 -15.25 -3.20
C LEU A 544 20.10 -14.20 -2.16
N ALA A 545 20.44 -12.99 -2.61
CA ALA A 545 20.80 -11.88 -1.72
C ALA A 545 19.65 -11.49 -0.81
N THR A 546 18.42 -11.49 -1.32
CA THR A 546 17.21 -11.19 -0.54
C THR A 546 16.96 -12.24 0.55
N VAL A 547 17.15 -13.53 0.25
CA VAL A 547 17.03 -14.61 1.24
C VAL A 547 18.07 -14.48 2.34
N PHE A 548 19.34 -14.21 2.00
CA PHE A 548 20.37 -13.97 3.03
C PHE A 548 20.11 -12.72 3.85
N ASN A 549 19.65 -11.64 3.23
CA ASN A 549 19.22 -10.44 3.96
C ASN A 549 18.12 -10.77 4.97
N ASN A 550 17.09 -11.50 4.55
CA ASN A 550 15.98 -11.93 5.41
C ASN A 550 16.47 -12.82 6.56
N LEU A 551 17.29 -13.83 6.29
CA LEU A 551 17.87 -14.70 7.31
C LEU A 551 18.76 -13.94 8.30
N GLY A 552 19.51 -12.94 7.82
CA GLY A 552 20.29 -12.03 8.66
C GLY A 552 19.41 -11.23 9.63
N PHE A 553 18.33 -10.62 9.13
CA PHE A 553 17.36 -9.90 9.96
C PHE A 553 16.67 -10.81 10.99
N ILE A 554 16.26 -12.00 10.58
CA ILE A 554 15.64 -13.00 11.46
C ILE A 554 16.62 -13.41 12.58
N CYS A 555 17.88 -13.68 12.24
CA CYS A 555 18.90 -14.01 13.23
C CYS A 555 19.18 -12.85 14.19
N GLN A 556 19.22 -11.60 13.70
CA GLN A 556 19.38 -10.41 14.55
C GLN A 556 18.19 -10.27 15.52
N ALA A 557 16.96 -10.44 15.05
CA ALA A 557 15.76 -10.39 15.88
C ALA A 557 15.71 -11.50 16.94
N MET A 558 16.36 -12.65 16.69
CA MET A 558 16.55 -13.73 17.66
C MET A 558 17.83 -13.58 18.53
N SER A 559 18.52 -12.44 18.45
CA SER A 559 19.81 -12.17 19.13
C SER A 559 20.93 -13.16 18.77
N GLN A 560 20.86 -13.81 17.62
CA GLN A 560 21.89 -14.70 17.07
C GLN A 560 22.88 -13.89 16.22
N HIS A 561 23.62 -12.99 16.85
CA HIS A 561 24.45 -11.98 16.17
C HIS A 561 25.51 -12.60 15.25
N GLU A 562 26.16 -13.70 15.64
CA GLU A 562 27.19 -14.36 14.81
C GLU A 562 26.60 -14.90 13.49
N LYS A 563 25.44 -15.56 13.53
CA LYS A 563 24.78 -16.05 12.32
C LYS A 563 24.26 -14.90 11.45
N ALA A 564 23.77 -13.83 12.09
CA ALA A 564 23.31 -12.66 11.36
C ALA A 564 24.46 -12.01 10.57
N ILE A 565 25.66 -11.90 11.18
CA ILE A 565 26.87 -11.46 10.50
C ILE A 565 27.20 -12.38 9.32
N GLU A 566 27.22 -13.71 9.54
CA GLU A 566 27.50 -14.69 8.48
C GLU A 566 26.56 -14.52 7.27
N TYR A 567 25.26 -14.34 7.50
CA TYR A 567 24.31 -14.15 6.41
C TYR A 567 24.48 -12.81 5.69
N PHE A 568 24.77 -11.72 6.40
CA PHE A 568 25.05 -10.44 5.75
C PHE A 568 26.40 -10.43 5.01
N GLU A 569 27.39 -11.21 5.46
CA GLU A 569 28.64 -11.44 4.73
C GLU A 569 28.41 -12.24 3.45
N LYS A 570 27.60 -13.31 3.50
CA LYS A 570 27.16 -14.05 2.30
C LYS A 570 26.41 -13.17 1.30
N MET A 571 25.60 -12.24 1.79
CA MET A 571 24.94 -11.23 0.95
C MET A 571 25.96 -10.30 0.26
N LEU A 572 27.04 -9.92 0.95
CA LEU A 572 28.13 -9.12 0.36
C LEU A 572 28.90 -9.89 -0.71
N GLU A 573 29.12 -11.19 -0.53
CA GLU A 573 29.82 -12.05 -1.49
C GLU A 573 29.11 -12.09 -2.84
N ILE A 574 27.77 -12.09 -2.86
CA ILE A 574 26.96 -12.08 -4.09
C ILE A 574 27.23 -10.83 -4.94
N LYS A 575 27.53 -9.68 -4.32
CA LYS A 575 27.87 -8.46 -5.07
C LYS A 575 29.17 -8.60 -5.85
N LEU A 576 30.13 -9.40 -5.38
CA LEU A 576 31.42 -9.52 -6.04
C LEU A 576 31.34 -10.30 -7.36
N GLU A 577 30.18 -10.87 -7.68
CA GLU A 577 30.00 -11.76 -8.84
C GLU A 577 29.03 -11.21 -9.90
N CYS A 578 28.28 -10.12 -9.68
CA CYS A 578 27.14 -9.75 -10.54
C CYS A 578 26.90 -8.24 -10.80
N SER A 579 26.04 -7.97 -11.81
CA SER A 579 25.59 -6.70 -12.42
C SER A 579 25.55 -5.43 -11.53
N PRO A 580 25.69 -4.20 -12.09
CA PRO A 580 25.57 -2.92 -11.37
C PRO A 580 24.28 -2.74 -10.55
N GLU A 581 23.17 -3.42 -10.87
CA GLU A 581 21.95 -3.39 -10.04
C GLU A 581 22.15 -4.03 -8.65
N THR A 582 23.13 -4.92 -8.51
CA THR A 582 23.50 -5.55 -7.23
C THR A 582 24.38 -4.65 -6.35
N GLU A 583 24.84 -3.50 -6.86
CA GLU A 583 25.68 -2.59 -6.09
C GLU A 583 24.98 -2.05 -4.84
N ASN A 584 23.66 -1.85 -4.91
CA ASN A 584 22.78 -1.43 -3.82
C ASN A 584 22.73 -2.46 -2.68
N PHE A 585 22.81 -3.77 -2.99
CA PHE A 585 22.77 -4.80 -1.95
C PHE A 585 23.94 -4.74 -0.99
N ALA A 586 25.13 -4.32 -1.42
CA ALA A 586 26.22 -4.16 -0.45
C ALA A 586 26.09 -2.93 0.43
N ALA A 587 25.52 -1.83 -0.06
CA ALA A 587 25.23 -0.69 0.82
C ALA A 587 24.26 -1.13 1.92
N ILE A 588 23.22 -1.89 1.57
CA ILE A 588 22.28 -2.50 2.51
C ILE A 588 22.99 -3.46 3.48
N ALA A 589 23.80 -4.39 2.97
CA ALA A 589 24.50 -5.37 3.80
C ALA A 589 25.50 -4.70 4.77
N TYR A 590 26.25 -3.70 4.30
CA TYR A 590 27.12 -2.89 5.17
C TYR A 590 26.32 -2.15 6.25
N ASN A 591 25.18 -1.54 5.91
CA ASN A 591 24.33 -0.92 6.90
C ASN A 591 23.84 -1.93 7.95
N ASN A 592 23.44 -3.14 7.53
CA ASN A 592 22.95 -4.16 8.44
C ASN A 592 24.07 -4.70 9.34
N LEU A 593 25.28 -4.92 8.80
CA LEU A 593 26.46 -5.24 9.60
C LEU A 593 26.75 -4.12 10.62
N GLY A 594 26.70 -2.85 10.18
CA GLY A 594 26.84 -1.70 11.06
C GLY A 594 25.85 -1.73 12.23
N SER A 595 24.59 -2.09 11.96
CA SER A 595 23.56 -2.25 12.99
C SER A 595 23.93 -3.35 14.00
N ILE A 596 24.37 -4.52 13.54
CA ILE A 596 24.75 -5.61 14.46
C ILE A 596 25.95 -5.19 15.33
N TYR A 597 26.97 -4.56 14.74
CA TYR A 597 28.13 -4.11 15.51
C TYR A 597 27.74 -3.04 16.54
N ASN A 598 26.80 -2.16 16.20
CA ASN A 598 26.21 -1.21 17.15
C ASN A 598 25.49 -1.93 18.31
N ASP A 599 24.66 -2.94 18.01
CA ASP A 599 23.95 -3.74 19.03
C ASP A 599 24.93 -4.44 19.97
N ARG A 600 26.12 -4.80 19.49
CA ARG A 600 27.21 -5.40 20.29
C ARG A 600 28.08 -4.39 21.04
N GLY A 601 27.80 -3.09 20.93
CA GLY A 601 28.61 -2.01 21.53
C GLY A 601 29.97 -1.80 20.84
N LYS A 602 30.19 -2.40 19.66
CA LYS A 602 31.41 -2.26 18.84
C LYS A 602 31.28 -1.07 17.90
N TYR A 603 31.34 0.12 18.49
CA TYR A 603 30.93 1.35 17.83
C TYR A 603 31.86 1.76 16.68
N ASP A 604 33.17 1.56 16.80
CA ASP A 604 34.12 1.94 15.75
C ASP A 604 33.94 1.08 14.49
N GLU A 605 33.71 -0.23 14.66
CA GLU A 605 33.34 -1.13 13.57
C GLU A 605 32.00 -0.74 12.94
N ALA A 606 30.99 -0.43 13.75
CA ALA A 606 29.69 0.05 13.26
C ALA A 606 29.85 1.31 12.39
N CYS A 607 30.61 2.30 12.86
CA CYS A 607 30.91 3.51 12.11
C CYS A 607 31.56 3.17 10.76
N ARG A 608 32.59 2.29 10.78
CA ARG A 608 33.29 1.87 9.56
C ARG A 608 32.34 1.27 8.53
N TYR A 609 31.41 0.42 8.96
CA TYR A 609 30.44 -0.21 8.07
C TYR A 609 29.39 0.79 7.53
N TYR A 610 28.87 1.69 8.36
CA TYR A 610 27.98 2.76 7.87
C TYR A 610 28.68 3.70 6.87
N THR A 611 29.93 4.07 7.12
CA THR A 611 30.73 4.86 6.17
C THR A 611 30.92 4.11 4.84
N LYS A 612 31.23 2.82 4.88
CA LYS A 612 31.29 1.98 3.67
C LYS A 612 29.97 1.91 2.92
N ALA A 613 28.84 1.88 3.63
CA ALA A 613 27.51 1.91 3.01
C ALA A 613 27.30 3.23 2.25
N ILE A 614 27.67 4.37 2.86
CA ILE A 614 27.60 5.70 2.22
C ILE A 614 28.51 5.76 0.97
N GLU A 615 29.78 5.36 1.10
CA GLU A 615 30.73 5.35 -0.01
C GLU A 615 30.25 4.47 -1.16
N THR A 616 29.71 3.29 -0.82
CA THR A 616 29.15 2.36 -1.81
C THR A 616 27.98 2.98 -2.56
N GLU A 617 27.04 3.60 -1.83
CA GLU A 617 25.85 4.22 -2.42
C GLU A 617 26.21 5.43 -3.31
N LEU A 618 27.15 6.27 -2.85
CA LEU A 618 27.62 7.44 -3.59
C LEU A 618 28.35 7.08 -4.89
N ASN A 619 28.97 5.90 -4.94
CA ASN A 619 29.69 5.41 -6.12
C ASN A 619 28.76 4.76 -7.17
N THR A 620 27.47 4.59 -6.88
CA THR A 620 26.50 4.08 -7.86
C THR A 620 26.11 5.12 -8.90
N THR A 621 25.57 4.69 -10.04
CA THR A 621 25.14 5.59 -11.13
C THR A 621 23.94 6.48 -10.75
N ASN A 622 23.11 6.03 -9.80
CA ASN A 622 21.99 6.79 -9.27
C ASN A 622 21.91 6.63 -7.74
N PRO A 623 22.72 7.38 -6.98
CA PRO A 623 22.81 7.23 -5.53
C PRO A 623 21.48 7.42 -4.84
N ASN A 624 21.09 6.45 -4.01
CA ASN A 624 19.89 6.57 -3.18
C ASN A 624 20.12 7.56 -2.03
N GLN A 625 19.84 8.83 -2.30
CA GLN A 625 19.98 9.92 -1.35
C GLN A 625 19.24 9.67 -0.03
N ARG A 626 18.08 8.99 -0.07
CA ARG A 626 17.33 8.67 1.15
C ARG A 626 18.07 7.64 2.01
N ALA A 627 18.66 6.62 1.39
CA ALA A 627 19.48 5.63 2.09
C ALA A 627 20.70 6.29 2.73
N ILE A 628 21.39 7.19 2.01
CA ILE A 628 22.51 7.96 2.53
C ILE A 628 22.12 8.77 3.77
N ALA A 629 20.97 9.45 3.74
CA ALA A 629 20.46 10.18 4.91
C ALA A 629 20.23 9.25 6.12
N ASN A 630 19.73 8.04 5.90
CA ASN A 630 19.56 7.05 6.96
C ASN A 630 20.91 6.60 7.55
N TYR A 631 21.91 6.35 6.70
CA TYR A 631 23.25 5.98 7.15
C TYR A 631 23.89 7.10 7.99
N TYR A 632 23.75 8.36 7.59
CA TYR A 632 24.18 9.50 8.41
C TYR A 632 23.44 9.57 9.74
N SER A 633 22.12 9.34 9.77
CA SER A 633 21.37 9.27 11.02
C SER A 633 21.87 8.15 11.94
N ASN A 634 22.23 6.98 11.40
CA ASN A 634 22.78 5.87 12.18
C ASN A 634 24.15 6.23 12.80
N ILE A 635 25.03 6.89 12.04
CA ILE A 635 26.30 7.41 12.55
C ILE A 635 26.06 8.50 13.61
N GLY A 636 25.07 9.38 13.42
CA GLY A 636 24.70 10.38 14.42
C GLY A 636 24.26 9.76 15.75
N ASN A 637 23.44 8.71 15.69
CA ASN A 637 23.03 7.94 16.87
C ASN A 637 24.23 7.31 17.58
N LEU A 638 25.16 6.74 16.81
CA LEU A 638 26.39 6.15 17.32
C LEU A 638 27.22 7.17 18.12
N PHE A 639 27.48 8.34 17.53
CA PHE A 639 28.20 9.42 18.21
C PHE A 639 27.46 9.94 19.43
N ASN A 640 26.13 9.98 19.39
CA ASN A 640 25.33 10.38 20.56
C ASN A 640 25.53 9.41 21.73
N VAL A 641 25.49 8.10 21.49
CA VAL A 641 25.75 7.07 22.52
C VAL A 641 27.17 7.18 23.08
N GLN A 642 28.15 7.47 22.22
CA GLN A 642 29.54 7.75 22.62
C GLN A 642 29.73 9.12 23.32
N LYS A 643 28.66 9.91 23.51
CA LYS A 643 28.68 11.29 24.05
C LYS A 643 29.50 12.29 23.22
N ARG A 644 29.72 11.98 21.94
CA ARG A 644 30.39 12.81 20.94
C ARG A 644 29.38 13.74 20.28
N TYR A 645 28.80 14.64 21.08
CA TYR A 645 27.61 15.41 20.70
C TYR A 645 27.79 16.34 19.50
N THR A 646 28.97 16.94 19.32
CA THR A 646 29.24 17.83 18.18
C THR A 646 29.22 17.07 16.85
N GLU A 647 29.85 15.89 16.82
CA GLU A 647 29.88 15.03 15.64
C GLU A 647 28.50 14.41 15.38
N ALA A 648 27.75 14.07 16.43
CA ALA A 648 26.38 13.61 16.31
C ALA A 648 25.48 14.66 15.63
N ILE A 649 25.56 15.93 16.06
CA ILE A 649 24.81 17.04 15.44
C ILE A 649 25.19 17.17 13.97
N GLU A 650 26.48 17.18 13.64
CA GLU A 650 26.93 17.30 12.24
C GLU A 650 26.34 16.19 11.35
N MET A 651 26.34 14.94 11.82
CA MET A 651 25.78 13.83 11.05
C MET A 651 24.26 13.93 10.90
N PHE A 652 23.54 14.32 11.95
CA PHE A 652 22.10 14.55 11.84
C PHE A 652 21.76 15.72 10.93
N GLU A 653 22.52 16.82 10.97
CA GLU A 653 22.35 17.96 10.07
C GLU A 653 22.56 17.57 8.60
N ARG A 654 23.58 16.75 8.30
CA ARG A 654 23.78 16.19 6.95
C ARG A 654 22.58 15.34 6.51
N SER A 655 22.06 14.48 7.40
CA SER A 655 20.84 13.70 7.12
C SER A 655 19.64 14.60 6.81
N VAL A 656 19.43 15.66 7.62
CA VAL A 656 18.36 16.65 7.41
C VAL A 656 18.53 17.38 6.07
N GLU A 657 19.74 17.82 5.74
CA GLU A 657 20.02 18.54 4.48
C GLU A 657 19.67 17.68 3.26
N ILE A 658 20.04 16.39 3.28
CA ILE A 658 19.71 15.47 2.20
C ILE A 658 18.20 15.25 2.14
N ARG A 659 17.55 15.00 3.27
CA ARG A 659 16.09 14.79 3.35
C ARG A 659 15.32 16.00 2.81
N LEU A 660 15.74 17.23 3.10
CA LEU A 660 15.14 18.45 2.54
C LEU A 660 15.22 18.54 1.02
N LYS A 661 16.26 17.98 0.41
CA LYS A 661 16.44 18.00 -1.06
C LYS A 661 15.58 16.96 -1.76
N VAL A 662 15.30 15.82 -1.12
CA VAL A 662 14.66 14.66 -1.78
C VAL A 662 13.27 14.32 -1.27
N LEU A 663 12.83 14.92 -0.17
CA LEU A 663 11.51 14.67 0.42
C LEU A 663 10.70 15.97 0.50
N PRO A 664 9.36 15.88 0.44
CA PRO A 664 8.51 17.04 0.73
C PRO A 664 8.77 17.61 2.13
N ALA A 665 8.63 18.93 2.28
CA ALA A 665 8.97 19.65 3.51
C ALA A 665 8.29 19.10 4.80
N ASN A 666 7.11 18.49 4.66
CA ASN A 666 6.33 17.94 5.78
C ASN A 666 6.46 16.43 5.93
N HIS A 667 7.47 15.82 5.31
CA HIS A 667 7.62 14.37 5.35
C HIS A 667 8.08 13.89 6.75
N PRO A 668 7.45 12.87 7.36
CA PRO A 668 7.72 12.42 8.73
C PRO A 668 9.18 12.07 9.06
N ASP A 669 9.96 11.60 8.07
CA ASP A 669 11.40 11.39 8.26
C ASP A 669 12.09 12.67 8.75
N MET A 670 11.60 13.85 8.35
CA MET A 670 12.09 15.13 8.87
C MET A 670 11.84 15.24 10.38
N GLY A 671 10.62 14.92 10.85
CA GLY A 671 10.29 14.91 12.27
C GLY A 671 11.21 14.00 13.09
N THR A 672 11.52 12.80 12.59
CA THR A 672 12.43 11.85 13.26
C THR A 672 13.85 12.42 13.39
N SER A 673 14.39 13.02 12.32
CA SER A 673 15.72 13.65 12.39
C SER A 673 15.76 14.82 13.38
N LEU A 674 14.70 15.64 13.42
CA LEU A 674 14.60 16.76 14.36
C LEU A 674 14.50 16.27 15.82
N ILE A 675 13.80 15.17 16.07
CA ILE A 675 13.78 14.53 17.39
C ILE A 675 15.19 14.11 17.80
N ASN A 676 15.94 13.45 16.91
CA ASN A 676 17.30 12.99 17.24
C ASN A 676 18.23 14.17 17.59
N ILE A 677 18.15 15.28 16.83
CA ILE A 677 18.87 16.53 17.14
C ILE A 677 18.44 17.08 18.50
N SER A 678 17.14 17.07 18.80
CA SER A 678 16.63 17.54 20.09
C SER A 678 17.18 16.74 21.28
N GLN A 679 17.36 15.42 21.12
CA GLN A 679 17.94 14.56 22.15
C GLN A 679 19.40 14.89 22.41
N VAL A 680 20.18 15.23 21.38
CA VAL A 680 21.57 15.68 21.56
C VAL A 680 21.62 17.02 22.31
N PHE A 681 20.76 17.99 21.96
CA PHE A 681 20.69 19.26 22.69
C PHE A 681 20.21 19.10 24.14
N ASN A 682 19.32 18.14 24.40
CA ASN A 682 18.92 17.77 25.75
C ASN A 682 20.13 17.25 26.56
N ALA A 683 20.91 16.35 25.98
CA ALA A 683 22.13 15.81 26.60
C ALA A 683 23.19 16.89 26.88
N LEU A 684 23.25 17.94 26.04
CA LEU A 684 24.09 19.12 26.26
C LEU A 684 23.55 20.12 27.29
N GLY A 685 22.37 19.88 27.87
CA GLY A 685 21.70 20.82 28.79
C GLY A 685 21.11 22.06 28.10
N GLN A 686 21.10 22.12 26.76
CA GLN A 686 20.55 23.23 25.99
C GLN A 686 19.04 23.03 25.78
N TYR A 687 18.28 22.98 26.87
CA TYR A 687 16.87 22.58 26.87
C TYR A 687 15.98 23.45 25.96
N GLN A 688 16.23 24.76 25.87
CA GLN A 688 15.42 25.63 25.00
C GLN A 688 15.55 25.25 23.52
N LYS A 689 16.79 25.01 23.05
CA LYS A 689 17.00 24.54 21.67
C LYS A 689 16.35 23.18 21.43
N ALA A 690 16.47 22.25 22.38
CA ALA A 690 15.81 20.96 22.29
C ALA A 690 14.28 21.10 22.15
N ILE A 691 13.66 21.99 22.94
CA ILE A 691 12.23 22.30 22.84
C ILE A 691 11.88 22.87 21.46
N ASP A 692 12.70 23.78 20.93
CA ASP A 692 12.46 24.40 19.62
C ASP A 692 12.47 23.34 18.49
N TYR A 693 13.44 22.42 18.50
CA TYR A 693 13.49 21.29 17.57
C TYR A 693 12.29 20.34 17.72
N LEU A 694 11.85 20.03 18.93
CA LEU A 694 10.66 19.20 19.16
C LEU A 694 9.38 19.89 18.69
N LYS A 695 9.26 21.22 18.85
CA LYS A 695 8.13 21.97 18.30
C LYS A 695 8.13 21.95 16.77
N SER A 696 9.30 22.06 16.13
CA SER A 696 9.42 21.88 14.69
C SER A 696 9.05 20.47 14.24
N ALA A 697 9.48 19.44 14.98
CA ALA A 697 9.09 18.05 14.73
C ALA A 697 7.58 17.85 14.89
N PHE A 698 6.99 18.44 15.95
CA PHE A 698 5.55 18.44 16.17
C PHE A 698 4.79 19.07 15.01
N GLN A 699 5.21 20.26 14.54
CA GLN A 699 4.57 20.93 13.41
C GLN A 699 4.66 20.11 12.13
N ASN A 700 5.81 19.46 11.90
CA ASN A 700 6.02 18.57 10.76
C ASN A 700 5.03 17.39 10.80
N TYR A 701 4.94 16.69 11.94
CA TYR A 701 4.01 15.60 12.15
C TYR A 701 2.54 16.04 12.10
N PHE A 702 2.16 17.10 12.79
CA PHE A 702 0.78 17.59 12.82
C PHE A 702 0.25 17.98 11.44
N THR A 703 1.12 18.46 10.55
CA THR A 703 0.73 18.84 9.18
C THR A 703 0.64 17.63 8.24
N SER A 704 1.27 16.51 8.60
CA SER A 704 1.40 15.33 7.73
C SER A 704 0.65 14.10 8.22
N LEU A 705 0.24 14.08 9.49
CA LEU A 705 -0.28 12.92 10.20
C LEU A 705 -1.63 13.20 10.85
N PRO A 706 -2.52 12.19 10.93
CA PRO A 706 -3.72 12.26 11.76
C PRO A 706 -3.39 12.63 13.22
N SER A 707 -4.33 13.29 13.91
CA SER A 707 -4.14 13.80 15.28
C SER A 707 -3.91 12.72 16.34
N ASN A 708 -4.24 11.47 16.04
CA ASN A 708 -4.05 10.28 16.88
C ASN A 708 -2.86 9.41 16.44
N HIS A 709 -1.94 9.94 15.62
CA HIS A 709 -0.84 9.16 15.08
C HIS A 709 0.16 8.71 16.16
N ALA A 710 0.62 7.46 16.08
CA ALA A 710 1.49 6.81 17.06
C ALA A 710 2.88 7.47 17.25
N SER A 711 3.37 8.21 16.26
CA SER A 711 4.59 9.05 16.36
C SER A 711 4.40 10.36 17.13
N LEU A 712 3.18 10.81 17.45
CA LEU A 712 2.98 12.01 18.27
C LEU A 712 3.35 11.80 19.76
N PRO A 713 3.02 10.66 20.40
CA PRO A 713 3.46 10.33 21.75
C PRO A 713 4.94 10.57 22.04
N ILE A 714 5.84 10.21 21.12
CA ILE A 714 7.28 10.37 21.35
C ILE A 714 7.68 11.84 21.51
N VAL A 715 7.03 12.74 20.75
CA VAL A 715 7.29 14.18 20.83
C VAL A 715 6.78 14.72 22.16
N TYR A 716 5.57 14.32 22.57
CA TYR A 716 4.99 14.71 23.84
C TYR A 716 5.83 14.21 25.03
N ASN A 717 6.24 12.94 25.04
CA ASN A 717 7.13 12.41 26.06
C ASN A 717 8.46 13.17 26.13
N ASN A 718 9.09 13.44 24.98
CA ASN A 718 10.36 14.17 24.96
C ASN A 718 10.20 15.63 25.44
N LEU A 719 9.09 16.30 25.09
CA LEU A 719 8.75 17.63 25.62
C LEU A 719 8.51 17.58 27.13
N GLY A 720 7.79 16.56 27.61
CA GLY A 720 7.55 16.34 29.02
C GLY A 720 8.85 16.17 29.80
N GLN A 721 9.80 15.39 29.28
CA GLN A 721 11.12 15.23 29.90
C GLN A 721 11.90 16.54 29.97
N LEU A 722 11.86 17.35 28.92
CA LEU A 722 12.52 18.65 28.90
C LEU A 722 11.91 19.62 29.93
N TYR A 723 10.59 19.67 30.04
CA TYR A 723 9.92 20.49 31.06
C TYR A 723 10.21 19.99 32.47
N ASN A 724 10.24 18.67 32.69
CA ASN A 724 10.58 18.06 33.97
C ASN A 724 12.01 18.45 34.39
N ARG A 725 12.99 18.37 33.48
CA ARG A 725 14.38 18.81 33.72
C ARG A 725 14.51 20.32 34.02
N GLN A 726 13.56 21.12 33.55
CA GLN A 726 13.46 22.55 33.88
C GLN A 726 12.72 22.83 35.20
N GLY A 727 12.24 21.81 35.92
CA GLY A 727 11.41 21.96 37.12
C GLY A 727 9.96 22.38 36.83
N LYS A 728 9.53 22.36 35.57
CA LYS A 728 8.17 22.69 35.13
C LYS A 728 7.29 21.44 35.16
N PHE A 729 7.07 20.92 36.36
CA PHE A 729 6.43 19.61 36.58
C PHE A 729 4.98 19.54 36.10
N LYS A 730 4.24 20.67 36.11
CA LYS A 730 2.85 20.71 35.64
C LYS A 730 2.77 20.61 34.13
N GLU A 731 3.59 21.40 33.43
CA GLU A 731 3.70 21.36 31.97
C GLU A 731 4.23 20.01 31.49
N ALA A 732 5.17 19.41 32.24
CA ALA A 732 5.65 18.05 31.96
C ALA A 732 4.54 17.02 32.07
N LEU A 733 3.76 17.04 33.16
CA LEU A 733 2.64 16.14 33.37
C LEU A 733 1.60 16.26 32.24
N GLU A 734 1.24 17.47 31.83
CA GLU A 734 0.29 17.71 30.73
C GLU A 734 0.77 17.06 29.42
N MET A 735 2.07 17.11 29.12
CA MET A 735 2.62 16.47 27.93
C MET A 735 2.60 14.94 28.06
N TYR A 736 2.98 14.38 29.21
CA TYR A 736 2.93 12.93 29.42
C TYR A 736 1.50 12.38 29.37
N GLU A 737 0.52 13.10 29.92
CA GLU A 737 -0.90 12.72 29.85
C GLU A 737 -1.41 12.70 28.41
N LYS A 738 -1.04 13.70 27.59
CA LYS A 738 -1.35 13.72 26.15
C LYS A 738 -0.70 12.55 25.41
N SER A 739 0.55 12.22 25.74
CA SER A 739 1.24 11.04 25.20
C SER A 739 0.47 9.76 25.55
N LEU A 740 0.17 9.57 26.83
CA LEU A 740 -0.53 8.40 27.35
C LEU A 740 -1.92 8.24 26.75
N GLU A 741 -2.69 9.33 26.60
CA GLU A 741 -4.02 9.30 26.00
C GLU A 741 -3.98 8.75 24.57
N ILE A 742 -3.00 9.17 23.76
CA ILE A 742 -2.84 8.66 22.39
C ILE A 742 -2.34 7.21 22.42
N GLN A 743 -1.35 6.90 23.25
CA GLN A 743 -0.80 5.54 23.34
C GLN A 743 -1.84 4.52 23.77
N LEU A 744 -2.69 4.83 24.75
CA LEU A 744 -3.77 3.93 25.19
C LEU A 744 -4.84 3.70 24.12
N LYS A 745 -4.96 4.60 23.13
CA LYS A 745 -5.86 4.44 21.98
C LYS A 745 -5.23 3.62 20.84
N VAL A 746 -3.90 3.62 20.71
CA VAL A 746 -3.19 3.12 19.52
C VAL A 746 -2.34 1.88 19.81
N PHE A 747 -1.97 1.64 21.05
CA PHE A 747 -1.12 0.53 21.46
C PHE A 747 -1.87 -0.46 22.34
N PRO A 748 -1.48 -1.75 22.34
CA PRO A 748 -2.01 -2.72 23.28
C PRO A 748 -1.64 -2.31 24.72
N PRO A 749 -2.44 -2.67 25.75
CA PRO A 749 -2.21 -2.25 27.13
C PRO A 749 -0.81 -2.57 27.68
N ASN A 750 -0.18 -3.64 27.18
CA ASN A 750 1.14 -4.09 27.58
C ASN A 750 2.28 -3.54 26.70
N HIS A 751 2.04 -2.48 25.92
CA HIS A 751 3.08 -1.94 25.03
C HIS A 751 4.20 -1.25 25.84
N PRO A 752 5.48 -1.52 25.55
CA PRO A 752 6.61 -0.93 26.27
C PRO A 752 6.60 0.61 26.30
N ASP A 753 6.12 1.27 25.24
CA ASP A 753 6.03 2.74 25.21
C ASP A 753 5.03 3.32 26.23
N ILE A 754 3.99 2.55 26.61
CA ILE A 754 3.06 2.95 27.68
C ILE A 754 3.77 2.87 29.03
N ALA A 755 4.50 1.78 29.29
CA ALA A 755 5.32 1.65 30.50
C ALA A 755 6.34 2.79 30.61
N TRP A 756 6.99 3.15 29.50
CA TRP A 756 7.93 4.27 29.48
C TRP A 756 7.25 5.60 29.83
N THR A 757 6.05 5.87 29.34
CA THR A 757 5.28 7.06 29.71
C THR A 757 4.89 7.04 31.18
N TYR A 758 4.46 5.89 31.72
CA TYR A 758 4.17 5.75 33.14
C TYR A 758 5.40 5.98 34.03
N ASN A 759 6.56 5.43 33.67
CA ASN A 759 7.83 5.72 34.34
C ASN A 759 8.14 7.22 34.34
N ASN A 760 7.93 7.91 33.21
CA ASN A 760 8.15 9.36 33.11
C ASN A 760 7.16 10.16 33.99
N ILE A 761 5.91 9.73 34.10
CA ILE A 761 4.91 10.33 35.01
C ILE A 761 5.29 10.09 36.48
N GLY A 762 5.72 8.86 36.81
CA GLY A 762 6.20 8.51 38.15
C GLY A 762 7.38 9.38 38.58
N ALA A 763 8.40 9.49 37.72
CA ALA A 763 9.55 10.37 37.93
C ALA A 763 9.15 11.85 38.04
N ASN A 764 8.09 12.27 37.33
CA ASN A 764 7.56 13.62 37.45
C ASN A 764 6.91 13.89 38.80
N TYR A 765 6.14 12.94 39.34
CA TYR A 765 5.57 13.06 40.67
C TYR A 765 6.62 12.98 41.78
N ASP A 766 7.66 12.17 41.61
CA ASP A 766 8.80 12.15 42.52
C ASP A 766 9.51 13.51 42.58
N GLY A 767 9.80 14.09 41.41
CA GLY A 767 10.33 15.46 41.31
C GLY A 767 9.39 16.53 41.88
N TYR A 768 8.07 16.30 41.81
CA TYR A 768 7.04 17.13 42.43
C TYR A 768 6.82 16.86 43.94
N SER A 769 7.61 15.95 44.53
CA SER A 769 7.53 15.53 45.94
C SER A 769 6.18 14.89 46.34
N ASP A 770 5.53 14.18 45.42
CA ASP A 770 4.36 13.32 45.68
C ASP A 770 4.75 11.84 45.49
N PRO A 771 5.42 11.23 46.49
CA PRO A 771 5.94 9.86 46.37
C PRO A 771 4.82 8.82 46.26
N THR A 772 3.62 9.11 46.77
CA THR A 772 2.48 8.18 46.72
C THR A 772 2.05 7.96 45.28
N LYS A 773 1.89 9.06 44.52
CA LYS A 773 1.59 8.95 43.09
C LYS A 773 2.77 8.44 42.28
N ALA A 774 4.00 8.81 42.65
CA ALA A 774 5.19 8.29 41.96
C ALA A 774 5.20 6.75 41.96
N VAL A 775 5.04 6.14 43.14
CA VAL A 775 4.95 4.68 43.31
C VAL A 775 3.80 4.09 42.50
N GLU A 776 2.60 4.69 42.56
CA GLU A 776 1.43 4.21 41.78
C GLU A 776 1.73 4.10 40.27
N TYR A 777 2.43 5.08 39.71
CA TYR A 777 2.78 5.09 38.28
C TYR A 777 3.96 4.18 37.95
N PHE A 778 4.94 4.04 38.85
CA PHE A 778 6.01 3.04 38.67
C PHE A 778 5.46 1.61 38.73
N ASP A 779 4.51 1.31 39.63
CA ASP A 779 3.84 0.00 39.69
C ASP A 779 3.10 -0.33 38.38
N LYS A 780 2.41 0.65 37.79
CA LYS A 780 1.74 0.49 36.48
C LYS A 780 2.74 0.22 35.36
N ALA A 781 3.89 0.88 35.36
CA ALA A 781 4.94 0.62 34.38
C ALA A 781 5.52 -0.79 34.57
N LEU A 782 5.79 -1.18 35.81
CA LEU A 782 6.36 -2.46 36.16
C LEU A 782 5.45 -3.64 35.78
N GLU A 783 4.14 -3.52 35.99
CA GLU A 783 3.15 -4.52 35.57
C GLU A 783 3.24 -4.80 34.06
N ILE A 784 3.37 -3.74 33.26
CA ILE A 784 3.53 -3.85 31.81
C ILE A 784 4.88 -4.47 31.45
N GLU A 785 5.97 -4.03 32.08
CA GLU A 785 7.31 -4.54 31.77
C GLU A 785 7.47 -6.02 32.17
N LEU A 786 6.95 -6.44 33.32
CA LEU A 786 6.98 -7.84 33.75
C LEU A 786 6.15 -8.76 32.85
N SER A 787 5.08 -8.24 32.24
CA SER A 787 4.25 -9.00 31.30
C SER A 787 4.79 -9.03 29.87
N SER A 788 5.64 -8.08 29.48
CA SER A 788 6.11 -7.91 28.10
C SER A 788 7.59 -8.19 27.88
N LEU A 789 8.43 -8.14 28.91
CA LEU A 789 9.89 -8.24 28.82
C LEU A 789 10.41 -9.48 29.56
N PRO A 790 11.55 -10.06 29.13
CA PRO A 790 12.23 -11.10 29.89
C PRO A 790 12.58 -10.61 31.30
N SER A 791 12.55 -11.50 32.29
CA SER A 791 12.75 -11.15 33.71
C SER A 791 14.12 -10.50 34.02
N ASN A 792 15.09 -10.58 33.12
CA ASN A 792 16.41 -9.97 33.25
C ASN A 792 16.56 -8.66 32.45
N HIS A 793 15.47 -8.12 31.90
CA HIS A 793 15.53 -6.92 31.08
C HIS A 793 15.93 -5.68 31.91
N PRO A 794 16.88 -4.84 31.46
CA PRO A 794 17.36 -3.67 32.22
C PRO A 794 16.26 -2.68 32.63
N ASN A 795 15.22 -2.50 31.81
CA ASN A 795 14.09 -1.61 32.15
C ASN A 795 13.38 -2.02 33.44
N ILE A 796 13.14 -3.33 33.64
CA ILE A 796 12.50 -3.84 34.86
C ILE A 796 13.34 -3.42 36.08
N ALA A 797 14.66 -3.55 35.99
CA ALA A 797 15.57 -3.15 37.06
C ALA A 797 15.70 -1.63 37.25
N ALA A 798 15.33 -0.82 36.25
CA ALA A 798 15.32 0.63 36.36
C ALA A 798 14.01 1.18 36.93
N THR A 799 12.90 0.46 36.76
CA THR A 799 11.59 0.79 37.33
C THR A 799 11.47 0.37 38.80
N TYR A 800 12.04 -0.78 39.19
CA TYR A 800 12.24 -1.15 40.60
C TYR A 800 13.20 -0.19 41.30
#